data_AF-A0A9Q0BA91-F1
#
_entry.id   AF-A0A9Q0BA91-F1
#
_cell.length_a   1.000
_cell.length_b   1.000
_cell.length_c   1.000
_cell.angle_alpha   90.00
_cell.angle_beta   90.00
_cell.angle_gamma   90.00
#
_symmetry.space_group_name_H-M   'P 1'
#
loop_
_entity.id
_entity.type
_entity.pdbx_description
1 polymer ?
#
loop_
_entity_poly.entity_id
_entity_poly.type
_entity_poly.pdbx_seq_one_letter_code
_entity_poly.pdbx_strand_id
1 'polypeptide(L)'
;MELAAANMSTKLTVRERLTLCKWADSLPGDITPTLARGAEWVKSEFGKDVPESVIRTVLDRADMTDDFQAYNDGEIAPLVRPGFGKEFWEMPDDDAAFPSAVQEWKASTLTWGEIAILWFVEKITNKPDWHVKVFDEEIVAKWKQEVMAVDWKAVGLKYAYFDDDLFTFALAELREKAKLFEATGLIPIFDASSAVIKSDSAITPEVKEELKQGVAALENIPENEKDWHPGSDGKVLDLVHPSLWPLVFGKSRIVADKRILLKDTLAACGTGDVIPVPKKRYPDHQSSDDLWSVKYQWLPCDIDIEEGKPKIMSYINNLHPQHHASLYTTIEKVLEKALPMWDLVYRWHEDYETLRIPCESARTQCLAECSRWCCPENRPVDPDEAERDDDEFNDDYGGYSAEEPSRELWRRDKIWFERTHPIERPPVPAYKPMELQPKDVNLTSGFFNHADRIQVIVKLANIHLTPEKPTYDGGSWHIEGQLNEHIAATALYYYDNENITDSHLAFRTVADREQLMGELNYEQGDFHTINRTLAITSHADTNQRLGSVLTREDRLLAFPNVYQHCVAPFELVDKTKAGHRKIIALFLVDPRIPIISTANVPPQQRGWWKEGAAPGDRLGTLPPEVTDMVFDNMDFPVGIEEAKRIRADLMEERTTIAEQGMGVMTTTEWNFSPHRPHLIMLYYLINSFKSNKDAEPSLEPPNHQDASNPEKWLAHKIHQATTTTPALNPKTTTTTTVVDDLSPSLTNLRTVVQNDLHLAVLADQMFTQAAALQPRDPTEQPAVQSFRQFLQVVNVIMRSGPQFFDRPGNEDAMGFVAAPINALLNYPMGTAAGYEFFRRSEVNEAMGGVLRTWGRFLASGESRGCLRAWVSASGQVVMAERANGRLEGGGLAFKDLFVCPDPEDGETLGYESWDAFFVRRFREGVRPVEFPDDEDHNGGEKLSVTGSSGTVDIQVDDNTSVIVNACESAPLQVVSDVALRADVTLKGQPYSLTDMLNNNAFAPQFVGGTIYQAYLSAFSYHRWHAPVGGRIVEVEMIPGTYFSVNRYQGIAACDNDNEDTDGPDPQAPCRSQAYTASVATRAVVYIQARNPRIGLMAIVFVGMTEVSSCEVTVRAGEEVVKGREIGMFHFGGSSHCLVFRPGVELRFVENRSPAGLEGNNRVNSALAVVE
;
A
#
# COMPACT_ATOMS: atom_id res chain seq x y z
N MET A 1 49.19 48.56 -30.16
CA MET A 1 49.57 47.92 -28.88
C MET A 1 48.44 48.02 -27.86
N GLU A 2 47.73 49.14 -27.71
CA GLU A 2 46.59 49.27 -26.77
C GLU A 2 45.38 48.35 -27.12
N LEU A 3 45.08 48.12 -28.41
CA LEU A 3 44.05 47.16 -28.85
C LEU A 3 44.42 45.68 -28.61
N ALA A 4 45.71 45.37 -28.46
CA ALA A 4 46.16 44.02 -28.09
C ALA A 4 46.15 43.81 -26.56
N ALA A 5 46.32 44.89 -25.79
CA ALA A 5 46.21 44.86 -24.33
C ALA A 5 44.74 44.73 -23.85
N ALA A 6 43.79 45.39 -24.51
CA ALA A 6 42.36 45.26 -24.19
C ALA A 6 41.81 43.85 -24.47
N ASN A 7 42.33 43.16 -25.49
CA ASN A 7 41.91 41.79 -25.84
C ASN A 7 42.57 40.68 -25.00
N MET A 8 43.58 41.00 -24.18
CA MET A 8 44.16 40.08 -23.20
C MET A 8 43.50 40.19 -21.81
N SER A 9 42.72 41.26 -21.56
CA SER A 9 42.03 41.50 -20.29
C SER A 9 40.76 40.66 -20.10
N THR A 10 40.19 40.12 -21.20
CA THR A 10 38.89 39.41 -21.21
C THR A 10 39.02 37.90 -21.43
N LYS A 11 40.24 37.37 -21.48
CA LYS A 11 40.50 35.92 -21.65
C LYS A 11 41.29 35.36 -20.46
N LEU A 12 40.79 34.27 -19.89
CA LEU A 12 41.50 33.46 -18.90
C LEU A 12 42.54 32.56 -19.57
N THR A 13 43.77 32.61 -19.08
CA THR A 13 44.86 31.69 -19.43
C THR A 13 44.56 30.28 -18.90
N VAL A 14 45.23 29.26 -19.44
CA VAL A 14 45.03 27.86 -19.00
C VAL A 14 45.24 27.69 -17.50
N ARG A 15 46.22 28.38 -16.92
CA ARG A 15 46.49 28.34 -15.48
C ARG A 15 45.38 29.01 -14.67
N GLU A 16 44.88 30.16 -15.10
CA GLU A 16 43.78 30.87 -14.41
C GLU A 16 42.46 30.08 -14.51
N ARG A 17 42.20 29.40 -15.64
CA ARG A 17 41.06 28.48 -15.77
C ARG A 17 41.13 27.32 -14.79
N LEU A 18 42.31 26.69 -14.67
CA LEU A 18 42.56 25.63 -13.69
C LEU A 18 42.40 26.11 -12.25
N THR A 19 42.81 27.34 -11.94
CA THR A 19 42.65 27.91 -10.60
C THR A 19 41.19 28.28 -10.31
N LEU A 20 40.42 28.72 -11.31
CA LEU A 20 38.97 28.92 -11.20
C LEU A 20 38.22 27.60 -10.94
N CYS A 21 38.57 26.51 -11.64
CA CYS A 21 38.01 25.18 -11.33
C CYS A 21 38.35 24.75 -9.89
N LYS A 22 39.60 24.89 -9.47
CA LYS A 22 40.01 24.52 -8.10
C LYS A 22 39.35 25.36 -7.02
N TRP A 23 39.06 26.64 -7.31
CA TRP A 23 38.28 27.47 -6.41
C TRP A 23 36.87 26.91 -6.27
N ALA A 24 36.20 26.60 -7.38
CA ALA A 24 34.88 25.98 -7.38
C ALA A 24 34.89 24.64 -6.60
N ASP A 25 35.89 23.79 -6.82
CA ASP A 25 36.08 22.52 -6.10
C ASP A 25 36.45 22.70 -4.60
N SER A 26 36.90 23.90 -4.21
CA SER A 26 37.30 24.22 -2.83
C SER A 26 36.21 24.91 -2.03
N LEU A 27 35.10 25.26 -2.67
CA LEU A 27 33.92 25.75 -1.96
C LEU A 27 33.39 24.58 -1.11
N PRO A 28 33.02 24.85 0.16
CA PRO A 28 32.38 23.83 0.98
C PRO A 28 31.06 23.40 0.32
N GLY A 29 30.63 22.14 0.53
CA GLY A 29 29.55 21.49 -0.23
C GLY A 29 28.17 22.16 -0.11
N ASP A 30 28.04 23.14 0.77
CA ASP A 30 26.88 24.01 0.96
C ASP A 30 26.91 25.28 0.07
N ILE A 31 27.93 25.47 -0.77
CA ILE A 31 28.11 26.69 -1.57
C ILE A 31 28.23 26.40 -3.06
N THR A 32 27.19 26.75 -3.83
CA THR A 32 27.18 26.56 -5.30
C THR A 32 28.01 27.64 -6.03
N PRO A 33 28.94 27.26 -6.94
CA PRO A 33 29.70 28.20 -7.78
C PRO A 33 28.84 28.77 -8.93
N THR A 34 28.07 29.82 -8.65
CA THR A 34 27.28 30.53 -9.67
C THR A 34 28.16 31.32 -10.65
N LEU A 35 27.64 31.65 -11.84
CA LEU A 35 28.36 32.46 -12.84
C LEU A 35 28.74 33.85 -12.30
N ALA A 36 27.84 34.47 -11.52
CA ALA A 36 28.08 35.76 -10.88
C ALA A 36 29.21 35.69 -9.84
N ARG A 37 29.20 34.67 -8.96
CA ARG A 37 30.29 34.45 -7.98
C ARG A 37 31.61 34.13 -8.67
N GLY A 38 31.59 33.32 -9.73
CA GLY A 38 32.77 33.02 -10.52
C GLY A 38 33.34 34.27 -11.22
N ALA A 39 32.48 35.14 -11.76
CA ALA A 39 32.91 36.40 -12.36
C ALA A 39 33.48 37.38 -11.33
N GLU A 40 32.83 37.50 -10.17
CA GLU A 40 33.28 38.37 -9.09
C GLU A 40 34.58 37.87 -8.44
N TRP A 41 34.72 36.56 -8.27
CA TRP A 41 35.94 35.93 -7.78
C TRP A 41 37.09 36.05 -8.79
N VAL A 42 36.84 35.88 -10.10
CA VAL A 42 37.86 36.13 -11.13
C VAL A 42 38.30 37.60 -11.12
N LYS A 43 37.36 38.51 -10.89
CA LYS A 43 37.64 39.93 -10.78
C LYS A 43 38.49 40.25 -9.55
N SER A 44 38.26 39.59 -8.42
CA SER A 44 39.03 39.79 -7.19
C SER A 44 40.41 39.12 -7.24
N GLU A 45 40.49 37.87 -7.72
CA GLU A 45 41.71 37.06 -7.72
C GLU A 45 42.66 37.42 -8.85
N PHE A 46 42.13 37.68 -10.06
CA PHE A 46 42.94 37.95 -11.26
C PHE A 46 42.87 39.40 -11.75
N GLY A 47 42.03 40.25 -11.15
CA GLY A 47 41.86 41.64 -11.58
C GLY A 47 41.26 41.78 -12.99
N LYS A 48 40.55 40.73 -13.48
CA LYS A 48 40.00 40.69 -14.84
C LYS A 48 38.48 40.72 -14.82
N ASP A 49 37.92 41.58 -15.65
CA ASP A 49 36.48 41.62 -15.92
C ASP A 49 36.20 40.73 -17.15
N VAL A 50 35.74 39.50 -16.90
CA VAL A 50 35.49 38.49 -17.95
C VAL A 50 33.99 38.25 -18.11
N PRO A 51 33.49 38.06 -19.35
CA PRO A 51 32.09 37.74 -19.57
C PRO A 51 31.70 36.41 -18.91
N GLU A 52 30.48 36.33 -18.36
CA GLU A 52 29.93 35.11 -17.75
C GLU A 52 29.96 33.89 -18.69
N SER A 53 29.88 34.11 -20.01
CA SER A 53 30.04 33.04 -21.01
C SER A 53 31.40 32.35 -20.96
N VAL A 54 32.47 33.07 -20.58
CA VAL A 54 33.82 32.53 -20.39
C VAL A 54 33.94 31.78 -19.08
N ILE A 55 33.27 32.24 -18.02
CA ILE A 55 33.17 31.54 -16.72
C ILE A 55 32.42 30.22 -16.92
N ARG A 56 31.29 30.26 -17.64
CA ARG A 56 30.50 29.09 -18.02
C ARG A 56 31.35 28.04 -18.71
N THR A 57 32.16 28.43 -19.71
CA THR A 57 33.02 27.47 -20.43
C THR A 57 34.08 26.78 -19.56
N VAL A 58 34.34 27.29 -18.34
CA VAL A 58 35.35 26.75 -17.42
C VAL A 58 34.70 25.91 -16.32
N LEU A 59 33.51 26.29 -15.86
CA LEU A 59 32.76 25.57 -14.81
C LEU A 59 31.87 24.44 -15.34
N ASP A 60 31.64 24.38 -16.66
CA ASP A 60 30.88 23.32 -17.34
C ASP A 60 31.71 22.00 -17.37
N ARG A 61 31.73 21.29 -16.23
CA ARG A 61 32.20 19.91 -16.11
C ARG A 61 31.08 19.04 -15.55
N ALA A 62 30.88 17.90 -16.18
CA ALA A 62 29.83 16.92 -15.93
C ALA A 62 29.96 16.11 -14.61
N ASP A 63 30.74 16.57 -13.62
CA ASP A 63 31.08 15.82 -12.40
C ASP A 63 30.64 16.50 -11.08
N MET A 64 29.81 17.56 -11.11
CA MET A 64 29.25 18.19 -9.88
C MET A 64 27.94 17.54 -9.43
N THR A 65 27.92 16.22 -9.34
CA THR A 65 26.77 15.43 -8.87
C THR A 65 27.24 14.58 -7.70
N ASP A 66 26.86 14.92 -6.47
CA ASP A 66 26.50 13.92 -5.44
C ASP A 66 26.00 14.53 -4.12
N ASP A 67 26.25 15.81 -3.81
CA ASP A 67 25.66 16.45 -2.61
C ASP A 67 24.86 17.71 -2.99
N PHE A 68 23.54 17.64 -2.76
CA PHE A 68 22.52 18.69 -2.98
C PHE A 68 22.61 19.41 -4.33
N GLN A 69 21.78 18.98 -5.29
CA GLN A 69 21.69 19.54 -6.64
C GLN A 69 21.76 21.08 -6.64
N ALA A 70 22.85 21.63 -7.16
CA ALA A 70 22.91 23.02 -7.58
C ALA A 70 21.65 23.31 -8.43
N TYR A 71 20.83 24.27 -8.01
CA TYR A 71 19.61 24.70 -8.71
C TYR A 71 19.95 25.05 -10.18
N ASN A 72 19.82 24.08 -11.09
CA ASN A 72 20.09 24.29 -12.50
C ASN A 72 18.85 24.89 -13.17
N ASP A 73 18.72 26.22 -13.15
CA ASP A 73 17.58 26.96 -13.71
C ASP A 73 17.73 27.29 -15.21
N GLY A 74 18.52 26.51 -15.95
CA GLY A 74 18.86 26.84 -17.34
C GLY A 74 20.13 27.69 -17.49
N GLU A 75 20.67 28.22 -16.39
CA GLU A 75 21.82 29.14 -16.41
C GLU A 75 23.17 28.44 -16.62
N ILE A 76 23.30 27.17 -16.20
CA ILE A 76 24.57 26.44 -16.27
C ILE A 76 24.45 25.25 -17.23
N ALA A 77 23.31 24.56 -17.24
CA ALA A 77 22.94 23.50 -18.17
C ALA A 77 21.46 23.64 -18.57
N PRO A 78 20.93 22.90 -19.56
CA PRO A 78 19.51 22.98 -19.93
C PRO A 78 18.60 22.78 -18.71
N LEU A 79 17.53 23.56 -18.60
CA LEU A 79 16.55 23.44 -17.52
C LEU A 79 15.94 22.02 -17.52
N VAL A 80 16.04 21.34 -16.38
CA VAL A 80 15.43 20.02 -16.14
C VAL A 80 14.64 20.08 -14.83
N ARG A 81 13.32 19.85 -14.92
CA ARG A 81 12.36 19.88 -13.81
C ARG A 81 11.31 18.78 -14.02
N PRO A 82 10.63 18.28 -12.98
CA PRO A 82 9.47 17.42 -13.15
C PRO A 82 8.46 18.04 -14.14
N GLY A 83 8.10 17.32 -15.19
CA GLY A 83 7.23 17.81 -16.27
C GLY A 83 7.94 18.57 -17.39
N PHE A 84 9.26 18.81 -17.29
CA PHE A 84 10.08 19.43 -18.35
C PHE A 84 11.52 18.91 -18.34
N GLY A 85 11.84 18.01 -19.26
CA GLY A 85 13.16 17.37 -19.33
C GLY A 85 13.35 16.20 -18.35
N LYS A 86 12.42 16.02 -17.40
CA LYS A 86 12.28 14.89 -16.48
C LYS A 86 10.80 14.50 -16.38
N GLU A 87 10.49 13.22 -16.29
CA GLU A 87 9.11 12.78 -16.06
C GLU A 87 8.69 13.09 -14.61
N PHE A 88 7.38 13.23 -14.36
CA PHE A 88 6.88 13.64 -13.04
C PHE A 88 7.24 12.68 -11.91
N TRP A 89 7.31 11.38 -12.18
CA TRP A 89 7.54 10.32 -11.20
C TRP A 89 9.01 9.94 -11.01
N GLU A 90 9.92 10.55 -11.75
CA GLU A 90 11.36 10.34 -11.54
C GLU A 90 11.78 11.17 -10.32
N MET A 91 11.64 10.61 -9.12
CA MET A 91 12.08 11.22 -7.85
C MET A 91 13.59 11.03 -7.65
N PRO A 92 14.24 11.80 -6.76
CA PRO A 92 15.58 11.48 -6.29
C PRO A 92 15.63 10.05 -5.70
N ASP A 93 16.73 9.32 -5.90
CA ASP A 93 16.89 7.90 -5.50
C ASP A 93 17.04 7.67 -3.98
N ASP A 94 17.01 8.72 -3.15
CA ASP A 94 17.12 8.65 -1.69
C ASP A 94 15.75 8.85 -1.02
N ASP A 95 15.54 8.20 0.14
CA ASP A 95 14.40 8.33 1.08
C ASP A 95 14.25 9.77 1.68
N ALA A 96 14.70 10.79 0.96
CA ALA A 96 14.91 12.16 1.42
C ALA A 96 13.82 13.16 0.95
N ALA A 97 12.87 12.77 0.11
CA ALA A 97 11.75 13.65 -0.26
C ALA A 97 10.80 13.86 0.92
N PHE A 98 10.16 15.04 1.04
CA PHE A 98 9.11 15.20 2.04
C PHE A 98 7.91 14.31 1.67
N PRO A 99 7.40 13.49 2.60
CA PRO A 99 6.46 12.42 2.28
C PRO A 99 5.13 12.94 1.73
N SER A 100 4.61 12.26 0.73
CA SER A 100 3.29 12.55 0.17
C SER A 100 2.17 11.97 1.02
N ALA A 101 1.20 12.82 1.37
CA ALA A 101 0.03 12.44 2.17
C ALA A 101 -0.78 11.29 1.57
N VAL A 102 -0.85 11.23 0.22
CA VAL A 102 -1.72 10.31 -0.55
C VAL A 102 -0.96 9.09 -1.11
N GLN A 103 0.36 9.01 -0.91
CA GLN A 103 1.19 7.91 -1.44
C GLN A 103 2.04 7.22 -0.38
N GLU A 104 2.72 7.97 0.49
CA GLU A 104 3.80 7.44 1.35
C GLU A 104 3.48 7.59 2.84
N TRP A 105 2.76 8.65 3.22
CA TRP A 105 2.58 9.02 4.61
C TRP A 105 1.68 8.05 5.39
N LYS A 106 2.19 7.56 6.52
CA LYS A 106 1.42 6.95 7.60
C LYS A 106 1.87 7.53 8.93
N ALA A 107 0.95 7.98 9.77
CA ALA A 107 1.23 8.47 11.12
C ALA A 107 1.19 7.33 12.15
N SER A 108 1.86 7.55 13.28
CA SER A 108 1.72 6.76 14.49
C SER A 108 0.27 6.83 14.99
N THR A 109 -0.24 5.69 15.44
CA THR A 109 -1.63 5.52 15.83
C THR A 109 -1.87 6.04 17.24
N LEU A 110 -2.69 7.08 17.35
CA LEU A 110 -2.91 7.79 18.60
C LEU A 110 -4.01 7.12 19.45
N THR A 111 -3.76 7.01 20.75
CA THR A 111 -4.76 6.61 21.73
C THR A 111 -5.72 7.76 22.04
N TRP A 112 -6.87 7.44 22.63
CA TRP A 112 -7.77 8.49 23.14
C TRP A 112 -7.14 9.35 24.24
N GLY A 113 -6.17 8.82 25.00
CA GLY A 113 -5.37 9.58 25.96
C GLY A 113 -4.42 10.58 25.28
N GLU A 114 -3.76 10.17 24.20
CA GLU A 114 -2.91 11.03 23.37
C GLU A 114 -3.71 12.21 22.79
N ILE A 115 -4.86 11.93 22.16
CA ILE A 115 -5.75 12.96 21.61
C ILE A 115 -6.24 13.92 22.72
N ALA A 116 -6.51 13.41 23.91
CA ALA A 116 -6.88 14.23 25.07
C ALA A 116 -5.74 15.19 25.48
N ILE A 117 -4.48 14.72 25.51
CA ILE A 117 -3.31 15.58 25.78
C ILE A 117 -3.21 16.67 24.72
N LEU A 118 -3.25 16.32 23.43
CA LEU A 118 -3.16 17.27 22.33
C LEU A 118 -4.28 18.33 22.39
N TRP A 119 -5.51 17.91 22.69
CA TRP A 119 -6.64 18.82 22.90
C TRP A 119 -6.41 19.76 24.09
N PHE A 120 -5.94 19.23 25.23
CA PHE A 120 -5.66 20.01 26.42
C PHE A 120 -4.57 21.06 26.17
N VAL A 121 -3.47 20.66 25.52
CA VAL A 121 -2.38 21.57 25.13
C VAL A 121 -2.91 22.69 24.24
N GLU A 122 -3.72 22.39 23.22
CA GLU A 122 -4.33 23.41 22.35
C GLU A 122 -5.24 24.36 23.13
N LYS A 123 -6.07 23.84 24.06
CA LYS A 123 -6.95 24.68 24.88
C LYS A 123 -6.19 25.60 25.83
N ILE A 124 -5.17 25.09 26.52
CA ILE A 124 -4.38 25.89 27.47
C ILE A 124 -3.55 26.94 26.74
N THR A 125 -2.89 26.57 25.64
CA THR A 125 -2.04 27.49 24.87
C THR A 125 -2.81 28.63 24.18
N ASN A 126 -4.14 28.56 24.12
CA ASN A 126 -4.98 29.67 23.67
C ASN A 126 -5.34 30.67 24.77
N LYS A 127 -5.20 30.28 26.05
CA LYS A 127 -5.46 31.18 27.18
C LYS A 127 -4.39 32.29 27.23
N PRO A 128 -4.77 33.53 27.58
CA PRO A 128 -3.80 34.61 27.76
C PRO A 128 -2.74 34.23 28.81
N ASP A 129 -1.49 34.59 28.57
CA ASP A 129 -0.34 34.37 29.46
C ASP A 129 -0.16 32.93 29.96
N TRP A 130 -0.61 31.93 29.20
CA TRP A 130 -0.56 30.53 29.61
C TRP A 130 0.87 30.08 29.99
N HIS A 131 1.88 30.58 29.27
CA HIS A 131 3.29 30.27 29.46
C HIS A 131 3.83 30.73 30.83
N VAL A 132 3.26 31.78 31.42
CA VAL A 132 3.55 32.19 32.79
C VAL A 132 2.67 31.43 33.78
N LYS A 133 1.37 31.32 33.47
CA LYS A 133 0.34 30.74 34.36
C LYS A 133 0.52 29.24 34.61
N VAL A 134 1.22 28.51 33.75
CA VAL A 134 1.53 27.08 33.93
C VAL A 134 2.46 26.81 35.14
N PHE A 135 3.13 27.84 35.66
CA PHE A 135 3.96 27.75 36.86
C PHE A 135 3.25 28.24 38.14
N ASP A 136 2.00 28.71 38.02
CA ASP A 136 1.15 29.08 39.15
C ASP A 136 0.29 27.87 39.55
N GLU A 137 0.62 27.27 40.69
CA GLU A 137 -0.07 26.06 41.19
C GLU A 137 -1.56 26.28 41.48
N GLU A 138 -2.00 27.50 41.84
CA GLU A 138 -3.43 27.79 42.05
C GLU A 138 -4.20 27.79 40.72
N ILE A 139 -3.57 28.32 39.66
CA ILE A 139 -4.16 28.33 38.32
C ILE A 139 -4.13 26.92 37.71
N VAL A 140 -3.03 26.21 37.85
CA VAL A 140 -2.89 24.81 37.42
C VAL A 140 -3.94 23.93 38.09
N ALA A 141 -4.20 24.12 39.40
CA ALA A 141 -5.27 23.41 40.09
C ALA A 141 -6.66 23.68 39.49
N LYS A 142 -6.94 24.91 39.05
CA LYS A 142 -8.19 25.23 38.34
C LYS A 142 -8.25 24.57 36.96
N TRP A 143 -7.15 24.59 36.20
CA TRP A 143 -7.09 23.90 34.91
C TRP A 143 -7.30 22.39 35.05
N LYS A 144 -6.75 21.80 36.13
CA LYS A 144 -7.02 20.41 36.49
C LYS A 144 -8.50 20.18 36.72
N GLN A 145 -9.16 21.00 37.54
CA GLN A 145 -10.60 20.89 37.78
C GLN A 145 -11.42 21.04 36.51
N GLU A 146 -11.04 21.98 35.63
CA GLU A 146 -11.71 22.21 34.35
C GLU A 146 -11.61 21.00 33.43
N VAL A 147 -10.41 20.44 33.21
CA VAL A 147 -10.21 19.31 32.28
C VAL A 147 -10.85 18.02 32.81
N MET A 148 -10.81 17.79 34.13
CA MET A 148 -11.46 16.63 34.76
C MET A 148 -12.99 16.69 34.69
N ALA A 149 -13.57 17.88 34.48
CA ALA A 149 -15.01 18.09 34.35
C ALA A 149 -15.49 18.15 32.89
N VAL A 150 -14.60 17.95 31.91
CA VAL A 150 -14.95 18.00 30.48
C VAL A 150 -15.90 16.85 30.12
N ASP A 151 -17.01 17.20 29.47
CA ASP A 151 -17.83 16.24 28.74
C ASP A 151 -17.17 15.97 27.37
N TRP A 152 -16.37 14.91 27.32
CA TRP A 152 -15.63 14.49 26.13
C TRP A 152 -16.53 14.20 24.92
N LYS A 153 -17.76 13.73 25.16
CA LYS A 153 -18.74 13.48 24.11
C LYS A 153 -19.27 14.79 23.53
N ALA A 154 -19.51 15.79 24.37
CA ALA A 154 -19.98 17.12 23.92
C ALA A 154 -18.93 17.86 23.07
N VAL A 155 -17.64 17.59 23.28
CA VAL A 155 -16.54 18.17 22.46
C VAL A 155 -16.14 17.30 21.26
N GLY A 156 -16.90 16.23 20.97
CA GLY A 156 -16.69 15.38 19.79
C GLY A 156 -15.60 14.31 19.93
N LEU A 157 -15.07 14.10 21.14
CA LEU A 157 -14.01 13.13 21.45
C LEU A 157 -14.58 12.00 22.33
N LYS A 158 -15.50 11.22 21.76
CA LYS A 158 -16.44 10.33 22.49
C LYS A 158 -15.83 9.44 23.58
N TYR A 159 -14.62 8.91 23.37
CA TYR A 159 -13.96 7.97 24.30
C TYR A 159 -12.69 8.55 24.94
N ALA A 160 -12.41 9.84 24.72
CA ALA A 160 -11.33 10.53 25.41
C ALA A 160 -11.53 10.52 26.93
N TYR A 161 -10.42 10.53 27.64
CA TYR A 161 -10.38 10.59 29.09
C TYR A 161 -9.19 11.43 29.54
N PHE A 162 -9.25 11.89 30.79
CA PHE A 162 -8.17 12.64 31.42
C PHE A 162 -8.15 12.23 32.88
N ASP A 163 -7.04 11.65 33.33
CA ASP A 163 -6.81 11.26 34.71
C ASP A 163 -5.57 11.95 35.27
N ASP A 164 -5.28 11.70 36.54
CA ASP A 164 -4.18 12.37 37.25
C ASP A 164 -2.82 12.12 36.60
N ASP A 165 -2.62 10.94 36.00
CA ASP A 165 -1.38 10.58 35.33
C ASP A 165 -1.22 11.33 34.01
N LEU A 166 -2.27 11.36 33.17
CA LEU A 166 -2.29 12.18 31.94
C LEU A 166 -2.10 13.67 32.24
N PHE A 167 -2.74 14.18 33.30
CA PHE A 167 -2.58 15.58 33.70
C PHE A 167 -1.15 15.89 34.14
N THR A 168 -0.55 15.00 34.92
CA THR A 168 0.83 15.17 35.37
C THR A 168 1.79 15.18 34.18
N PHE A 169 1.60 14.26 33.23
CA PHE A 169 2.37 14.22 31.98
C PHE A 169 2.18 15.50 31.17
N ALA A 170 0.93 15.87 30.85
CA ALA A 170 0.63 17.04 30.02
C ALA A 170 1.08 18.36 30.66
N LEU A 171 1.03 18.47 31.99
CA LEU A 171 1.54 19.65 32.70
C LEU A 171 3.07 19.76 32.59
N ALA A 172 3.79 18.64 32.71
CA ALA A 172 5.25 18.64 32.54
C ALA A 172 5.63 19.09 31.12
N GLU A 173 4.95 18.54 30.11
CA GLU A 173 5.13 18.94 28.71
C GLU A 173 4.80 20.43 28.48
N LEU A 174 3.67 20.91 29.00
CA LEU A 174 3.27 22.32 28.88
C LEU A 174 4.29 23.28 29.49
N ARG A 175 4.95 22.89 30.58
CA ARG A 175 6.01 23.71 31.21
C ARG A 175 7.27 23.78 30.35
N GLU A 176 7.58 22.74 29.58
CA GLU A 176 8.67 22.79 28.59
C GLU A 176 8.28 23.58 27.35
N LYS A 177 7.07 23.37 26.83
CA LYS A 177 6.52 24.20 25.74
C LYS A 177 6.47 25.68 26.12
N ALA A 178 6.23 26.01 27.40
CA ALA A 178 6.28 27.39 27.89
C ALA A 178 7.70 27.98 27.77
N LYS A 179 8.74 27.22 28.13
CA LYS A 179 10.15 27.64 27.97
C LYS A 179 10.52 27.78 26.49
N LEU A 180 10.06 26.85 25.64
CA LEU A 180 10.25 26.94 24.20
C LEU A 180 9.60 28.20 23.64
N PHE A 181 8.36 28.48 24.04
CA PHE A 181 7.64 29.68 23.64
C PHE A 181 8.31 30.96 24.13
N GLU A 182 8.79 31.02 25.37
CA GLU A 182 9.53 32.17 25.88
C GLU A 182 10.84 32.42 25.11
N ALA A 183 11.52 31.36 24.68
CA ALA A 183 12.78 31.46 23.95
C ALA A 183 12.60 31.75 22.46
N THR A 184 11.52 31.28 21.82
CA THR A 184 11.37 31.27 20.35
C THR A 184 10.12 31.96 19.83
N GLY A 185 9.10 32.15 20.68
CA GLY A 185 7.77 32.62 20.28
C GLY A 185 6.92 31.57 19.55
N LEU A 186 7.39 30.32 19.46
CA LEU A 186 6.74 29.23 18.72
C LEU A 186 6.15 28.18 19.66
N ILE A 187 5.02 27.60 19.26
CA ILE A 187 4.32 26.56 20.01
C ILE A 187 3.98 25.41 19.06
N PRO A 188 4.62 24.23 19.20
CA PRO A 188 4.16 23.03 18.53
C PRO A 188 2.90 22.48 19.21
N ILE A 189 1.91 22.14 18.40
CA ILE A 189 0.64 21.51 18.75
C ILE A 189 0.32 20.42 17.72
N PHE A 190 -0.54 19.45 18.08
CA PHE A 190 -0.79 18.26 17.25
C PHE A 190 0.52 17.56 16.83
N ASP A 191 1.44 17.53 17.77
CA ASP A 191 2.85 17.20 17.62
C ASP A 191 3.13 15.76 18.03
N ALA A 192 2.56 14.84 17.25
CA ALA A 192 2.78 13.40 17.38
C ALA A 192 3.77 12.92 16.30
N SER A 193 3.27 12.52 15.13
CA SER A 193 4.12 12.11 13.99
C SER A 193 4.63 13.25 13.12
N SER A 194 3.89 14.36 13.09
CA SER A 194 4.35 15.66 12.59
C SER A 194 3.78 16.73 13.53
N ALA A 195 3.89 18.03 13.23
CA ALA A 195 3.35 19.07 14.07
C ALA A 195 2.72 20.23 13.31
N VAL A 196 1.75 20.87 13.96
CA VAL A 196 1.29 22.22 13.61
C VAL A 196 2.00 23.20 14.54
N ILE A 197 2.70 24.18 13.98
CA ILE A 197 3.37 25.23 14.75
C ILE A 197 2.48 26.46 14.72
N LYS A 198 2.24 27.07 15.88
CA LYS A 198 1.54 28.37 15.97
C LYS A 198 2.38 29.41 16.68
N SER A 199 2.18 30.66 16.28
CA SER A 199 2.68 31.84 16.98
C SER A 199 1.63 32.95 16.94
N ASP A 200 1.40 33.59 18.08
CA ASP A 200 0.52 34.75 18.21
C ASP A 200 1.32 36.08 18.25
N SER A 201 2.65 36.01 18.13
CA SER A 201 3.55 37.16 18.27
C SER A 201 4.65 37.24 17.20
N ALA A 202 4.70 36.28 16.28
CA ALA A 202 5.73 36.24 15.23
C ALA A 202 5.67 37.46 14.28
N ILE A 203 4.46 37.88 13.91
CA ILE A 203 4.25 39.06 13.06
C ILE A 203 4.04 40.29 13.92
N THR A 204 4.84 41.34 13.69
CA THR A 204 4.72 42.58 14.46
C THR A 204 3.56 43.45 13.95
N PRO A 205 3.00 44.34 14.79
CA PRO A 205 1.92 45.25 14.38
C PRO A 205 2.28 46.10 13.15
N GLU A 206 3.55 46.47 12.99
CA GLU A 206 4.03 47.25 11.85
C GLU A 206 3.92 46.43 10.55
N VAL A 207 4.37 45.18 10.56
CA VAL A 207 4.29 44.29 9.39
C VAL A 207 2.84 43.99 9.02
N LYS A 208 1.97 43.80 10.02
CA LYS A 208 0.53 43.63 9.83
C LYS A 208 -0.09 44.83 9.13
N GLU A 209 0.20 46.04 9.60
CA GLU A 209 -0.37 47.26 9.04
C GLU A 209 0.15 47.51 7.61
N GLU A 210 1.44 47.26 7.35
CA GLU A 210 1.99 47.26 6.00
C GLU A 210 1.28 46.26 5.09
N LEU A 211 0.96 45.07 5.59
CA LEU A 211 0.25 44.03 4.83
C LEU A 211 -1.17 44.47 4.51
N LYS A 212 -1.91 45.02 5.49
CA LYS A 212 -3.26 45.57 5.29
C LYS A 212 -3.26 46.67 4.22
N GLN A 213 -2.29 47.58 4.27
CA GLN A 213 -2.16 48.67 3.30
C GLN A 213 -1.80 48.16 1.90
N GLY A 214 -0.88 47.21 1.79
CA GLY A 214 -0.49 46.61 0.52
C GLY A 214 -1.63 45.83 -0.13
N VAL A 215 -2.39 45.07 0.66
CA VAL A 215 -3.54 44.27 0.21
C VAL A 215 -4.75 45.15 -0.14
N ALA A 216 -4.93 46.29 0.54
CA ALA A 216 -6.02 47.22 0.25
C ALA A 216 -6.05 47.69 -1.22
N ALA A 217 -4.91 47.73 -1.90
CA ALA A 217 -4.85 48.07 -3.34
C ALA A 217 -5.46 46.98 -4.25
N LEU A 218 -5.50 45.73 -3.80
CA LEU A 218 -6.14 44.60 -4.50
C LEU A 218 -7.63 44.48 -4.11
N GLU A 219 -7.96 44.82 -2.87
CA GLU A 219 -9.31 44.69 -2.33
C GLU A 219 -10.24 45.86 -2.73
N ASN A 220 -9.71 47.10 -2.73
CA ASN A 220 -10.47 48.33 -3.00
C ASN A 220 -10.54 48.66 -4.50
N ILE A 221 -10.94 47.66 -5.29
CA ILE A 221 -11.21 47.79 -6.73
C ILE A 221 -12.73 47.89 -7.00
N PRO A 222 -13.16 48.39 -8.18
CA PRO A 222 -14.57 48.42 -8.56
C PRO A 222 -15.26 47.05 -8.42
N GLU A 223 -16.51 47.04 -7.97
CA GLU A 223 -17.24 45.78 -7.66
C GLU A 223 -17.33 44.83 -8.86
N ASN A 224 -17.42 45.36 -10.08
CA ASN A 224 -17.44 44.58 -11.32
C ASN A 224 -16.08 43.97 -11.69
N GLU A 225 -15.00 44.41 -11.07
CA GLU A 225 -13.63 43.89 -11.27
C GLU A 225 -13.21 42.90 -10.19
N LYS A 226 -13.97 42.82 -9.07
CA LYS A 226 -13.72 41.84 -8.01
C LYS A 226 -13.88 40.41 -8.50
N ASP A 227 -12.95 39.56 -8.09
CA ASP A 227 -12.96 38.15 -8.43
C ASP A 227 -13.50 37.32 -7.27
N TRP A 228 -14.81 37.12 -7.27
CA TRP A 228 -15.48 36.26 -6.30
C TRP A 228 -15.27 34.78 -6.65
N HIS A 229 -14.84 34.00 -5.65
CA HIS A 229 -14.53 32.59 -5.82
C HIS A 229 -15.76 31.80 -6.31
N PRO A 230 -15.62 30.93 -7.32
CA PRO A 230 -16.74 30.12 -7.83
C PRO A 230 -17.42 29.30 -6.72
N GLY A 231 -18.75 29.23 -6.74
CA GLY A 231 -19.52 28.45 -5.75
C GLY A 231 -19.59 29.04 -4.34
N SER A 232 -18.90 30.15 -4.04
CA SER A 232 -18.89 30.77 -2.69
C SER A 232 -20.11 31.62 -2.36
N ASP A 233 -21.03 31.79 -3.31
CA ASP A 233 -22.14 32.75 -3.21
C ASP A 233 -21.67 34.17 -2.87
N GLY A 234 -20.55 34.61 -3.45
CA GLY A 234 -19.98 35.95 -3.23
C GLY A 234 -19.51 36.20 -1.79
N LYS A 235 -19.10 35.14 -1.08
CA LYS A 235 -18.54 35.23 0.28
C LYS A 235 -17.02 35.18 0.29
N VAL A 236 -16.39 34.55 -0.69
CA VAL A 236 -14.92 34.41 -0.76
C VAL A 236 -14.38 35.26 -1.90
N LEU A 237 -13.56 36.26 -1.57
CA LEU A 237 -12.92 37.17 -2.52
C LEU A 237 -11.46 36.73 -2.75
N ASP A 238 -11.15 36.38 -3.99
CA ASP A 238 -9.81 36.00 -4.43
C ASP A 238 -9.02 37.26 -4.79
N LEU A 239 -7.93 37.53 -4.07
CA LEU A 239 -7.07 38.70 -4.33
C LEU A 239 -5.82 38.31 -5.11
N VAL A 240 -5.13 37.26 -4.66
CA VAL A 240 -4.07 36.57 -5.39
C VAL A 240 -4.40 35.09 -5.33
N HIS A 241 -4.91 34.53 -6.42
CA HIS A 241 -5.24 33.12 -6.50
C HIS A 241 -4.27 32.37 -7.43
N PRO A 242 -3.59 31.30 -6.95
CA PRO A 242 -2.57 30.59 -7.73
C PRO A 242 -3.14 29.83 -8.94
N SER A 243 -4.45 29.53 -8.93
CA SER A 243 -5.16 28.92 -10.07
C SER A 243 -5.53 29.89 -11.19
N LEU A 244 -5.26 31.20 -11.04
CA LEU A 244 -5.35 32.15 -12.15
C LEU A 244 -3.99 32.24 -12.85
N TRP A 245 -3.98 32.07 -14.18
CA TRP A 245 -2.76 31.97 -14.99
C TRP A 245 -1.76 30.90 -14.50
N PRO A 246 -2.20 29.66 -14.19
CA PRO A 246 -1.29 28.56 -13.89
C PRO A 246 -0.44 28.24 -15.12
N LEU A 247 0.59 27.41 -14.96
CA LEU A 247 1.21 26.74 -16.10
C LEU A 247 0.16 25.84 -16.76
N VAL A 248 0.00 25.97 -18.07
CA VAL A 248 -0.85 25.11 -18.90
C VAL A 248 0.04 24.37 -19.88
N PHE A 249 0.21 23.07 -19.69
CA PHE A 249 1.06 22.26 -20.56
C PHE A 249 0.54 22.27 -22.00
N GLY A 250 1.44 22.40 -22.98
CA GLY A 250 1.06 22.56 -24.39
C GLY A 250 0.60 23.95 -24.81
N LYS A 251 0.51 24.93 -23.88
CA LYS A 251 0.07 26.30 -24.18
C LYS A 251 0.97 27.39 -23.59
N SER A 252 1.35 27.27 -22.33
CA SER A 252 2.24 28.24 -21.67
C SER A 252 3.62 28.25 -22.31
N ARG A 253 4.31 29.39 -22.20
CA ARG A 253 5.70 29.52 -22.66
C ARG A 253 6.68 29.22 -21.54
N ILE A 254 7.85 28.67 -21.87
CA ILE A 254 8.94 28.39 -20.96
C ILE A 254 10.27 28.89 -21.54
N VAL A 255 11.09 29.47 -20.68
CA VAL A 255 12.46 29.90 -20.95
C VAL A 255 13.40 28.90 -20.28
N ALA A 256 14.13 28.13 -21.08
CA ALA A 256 14.91 26.98 -20.61
C ALA A 256 16.43 27.24 -20.50
N ASP A 257 16.90 28.41 -20.93
CA ASP A 257 18.32 28.77 -21.08
C ASP A 257 18.78 29.93 -20.17
N LYS A 258 17.86 30.51 -19.39
CA LYS A 258 18.11 31.59 -18.43
C LYS A 258 16.97 31.74 -17.44
N ARG A 259 17.25 32.44 -16.34
CA ARG A 259 16.28 32.83 -15.32
C ARG A 259 15.61 34.18 -15.63
N ILE A 260 14.31 34.28 -15.34
CA ILE A 260 13.55 35.53 -15.35
C ILE A 260 13.60 36.11 -13.93
N LEU A 261 14.42 37.15 -13.76
CA LEU A 261 14.49 37.87 -12.49
C LEU A 261 13.30 38.83 -12.34
N LEU A 262 12.96 39.17 -11.10
CA LEU A 262 11.83 40.04 -10.76
C LEU A 262 11.87 41.38 -11.52
N LYS A 263 13.05 41.97 -11.67
CA LYS A 263 13.28 43.22 -12.41
C LYS A 263 13.04 43.08 -13.92
N ASP A 264 13.22 41.88 -14.47
CA ASP A 264 13.15 41.58 -15.90
C ASP A 264 11.77 41.02 -16.31
N THR A 265 10.84 40.88 -15.36
CA THR A 265 9.50 40.27 -15.54
C THR A 265 8.75 40.80 -16.75
N LEU A 266 8.60 42.13 -16.89
CA LEU A 266 7.84 42.71 -18.01
C LEU A 266 8.56 42.60 -19.35
N ALA A 267 9.90 42.61 -19.33
CA ALA A 267 10.71 42.43 -20.54
C ALA A 267 10.69 40.98 -21.05
N ALA A 268 10.37 40.02 -20.17
CA ALA A 268 10.24 38.61 -20.51
C ALA A 268 8.90 38.26 -21.17
N CYS A 269 7.90 39.15 -21.14
CA CYS A 269 6.61 38.97 -21.81
C CYS A 269 6.81 38.54 -23.28
N GLY A 270 6.27 37.39 -23.64
CA GLY A 270 6.32 36.85 -25.01
C GLY A 270 7.60 36.14 -25.43
N THR A 271 8.55 36.00 -24.52
CA THR A 271 9.73 35.17 -24.73
C THR A 271 9.45 33.69 -24.45
N GLY A 272 10.39 32.81 -24.77
CA GLY A 272 10.29 31.36 -24.51
C GLY A 272 9.49 30.58 -25.57
N ASP A 273 9.61 29.26 -25.51
CA ASP A 273 8.94 28.31 -26.38
C ASP A 273 7.70 27.72 -25.71
N VAL A 274 6.74 27.21 -26.48
CA VAL A 274 5.58 26.52 -25.90
C VAL A 274 6.06 25.24 -25.21
N ILE A 275 5.71 25.10 -23.94
CA ILE A 275 6.08 23.92 -23.15
C ILE A 275 5.38 22.68 -23.71
N PRO A 276 6.08 21.54 -23.88
CA PRO A 276 5.45 20.30 -24.32
C PRO A 276 4.43 19.78 -23.30
N VAL A 277 3.52 18.91 -23.75
CA VAL A 277 2.62 18.17 -22.86
C VAL A 277 3.38 16.95 -22.30
N PRO A 278 3.49 16.81 -20.96
CA PRO A 278 4.08 15.64 -20.33
C PRO A 278 3.31 14.37 -20.68
N LYS A 279 3.99 13.23 -20.69
CA LYS A 279 3.34 11.94 -20.95
C LYS A 279 2.71 11.42 -19.65
N LYS A 280 1.56 10.75 -19.75
CA LYS A 280 1.10 9.88 -18.67
C LYS A 280 1.96 8.61 -18.64
N ARG A 281 2.30 8.14 -17.44
CA ARG A 281 3.07 6.90 -17.24
C ARG A 281 2.29 5.68 -17.78
N TYR A 282 0.98 5.64 -17.57
CA TYR A 282 0.05 4.69 -18.20
C TYR A 282 -1.17 5.39 -18.85
N PRO A 283 -1.26 5.48 -20.19
CA PRO A 283 -2.32 6.24 -20.86
C PRO A 283 -3.75 5.67 -20.75
N ASP A 284 -3.89 4.36 -20.48
CA ASP A 284 -5.15 3.61 -20.66
C ASP A 284 -5.68 2.94 -19.36
N HIS A 285 -5.19 3.36 -18.18
CA HIS A 285 -5.61 2.84 -16.87
C HIS A 285 -6.03 3.99 -15.95
N GLN A 286 -7.15 3.84 -15.25
CA GLN A 286 -7.44 4.66 -14.06
C GLN A 286 -6.60 4.09 -12.92
N SER A 287 -5.53 4.78 -12.54
CA SER A 287 -4.56 4.36 -11.52
C SER A 287 -4.10 5.59 -10.70
N SER A 288 -3.19 5.39 -9.74
CA SER A 288 -2.52 6.46 -8.98
C SER A 288 -1.82 7.53 -9.84
N ASP A 289 -1.65 7.31 -11.14
CA ASP A 289 -1.19 8.31 -12.12
C ASP A 289 -2.20 9.46 -12.31
N ASP A 290 -3.48 9.26 -12.00
CA ASP A 290 -4.50 10.32 -12.09
C ASP A 290 -4.32 11.40 -11.01
N LEU A 291 -3.50 11.16 -9.97
CA LEU A 291 -3.15 12.17 -8.96
C LEU A 291 -2.14 13.23 -9.46
N TRP A 292 -1.49 12.99 -10.60
CA TRP A 292 -0.58 13.93 -11.27
C TRP A 292 -1.30 14.71 -12.37
N SER A 293 -1.25 16.05 -12.32
CA SER A 293 -1.81 16.84 -13.43
C SER A 293 -0.82 16.95 -14.59
N VAL A 294 -1.20 16.39 -15.74
CA VAL A 294 -0.50 16.61 -17.02
C VAL A 294 -1.01 17.84 -17.77
N LYS A 295 -2.00 18.56 -17.21
CA LYS A 295 -2.63 19.74 -17.82
C LYS A 295 -2.17 21.03 -17.16
N TYR A 296 -2.14 21.06 -15.83
CA TYR A 296 -1.93 22.28 -15.06
C TYR A 296 -0.86 22.11 -13.98
N GLN A 297 -0.18 23.21 -13.65
CA GLN A 297 0.68 23.29 -12.47
C GLN A 297 0.62 24.72 -11.90
N TRP A 298 0.48 24.86 -10.59
CA TRP A 298 0.70 26.16 -9.94
C TRP A 298 2.18 26.59 -10.10
N LEU A 299 2.36 27.90 -10.27
CA LEU A 299 3.67 28.50 -10.46
C LEU A 299 4.15 29.12 -9.15
N PRO A 300 5.14 28.51 -8.46
CA PRO A 300 5.81 29.16 -7.35
C PRO A 300 6.66 30.34 -7.84
N CYS A 301 6.97 31.25 -6.93
CA CYS A 301 8.09 32.18 -7.09
C CYS A 301 9.33 31.64 -6.37
N ASP A 302 10.50 31.93 -6.93
CA ASP A 302 11.78 31.58 -6.31
C ASP A 302 12.15 32.59 -5.24
N ILE A 303 12.73 32.09 -4.15
CA ILE A 303 13.19 32.89 -3.02
C ILE A 303 14.61 32.46 -2.66
N ASP A 304 15.54 33.41 -2.72
CA ASP A 304 16.91 33.19 -2.25
C ASP A 304 16.96 33.50 -0.74
N ILE A 305 17.67 32.68 0.03
CA ILE A 305 17.81 32.83 1.49
C ILE A 305 19.24 33.25 1.80
N GLU A 306 19.44 34.53 2.07
CA GLU A 306 20.75 35.08 2.43
C GLU A 306 20.75 35.45 3.91
N GLU A 307 21.61 34.80 4.72
CA GLU A 307 21.69 35.04 6.17
C GLU A 307 20.31 34.94 6.86
N GLY A 308 19.47 34.00 6.39
CA GLY A 308 18.10 33.76 6.85
C GLY A 308 17.06 34.81 6.44
N LYS A 309 17.41 35.74 5.57
CA LYS A 309 16.47 36.71 5.02
C LYS A 309 15.99 36.23 3.65
N PRO A 310 14.68 36.00 3.48
CA PRO A 310 14.13 35.63 2.19
C PRO A 310 14.10 36.84 1.26
N LYS A 311 14.58 36.66 0.03
CA LYS A 311 14.45 37.63 -1.05
C LYS A 311 13.69 37.00 -2.21
N ILE A 312 12.57 37.60 -2.61
CA ILE A 312 11.79 37.14 -3.75
C ILE A 312 12.53 37.52 -5.04
N MET A 313 12.90 36.52 -5.83
CA MET A 313 13.77 36.68 -7.00
C MET A 313 13.01 36.61 -8.33
N SER A 314 11.84 36.00 -8.36
CA SER A 314 10.93 35.97 -9.52
C SER A 314 9.54 36.49 -9.15
N TYR A 315 8.70 36.82 -10.14
CA TYR A 315 7.39 37.40 -9.84
C TYR A 315 6.47 36.40 -9.13
N ILE A 316 5.62 36.87 -8.22
CA ILE A 316 4.52 36.11 -7.65
C ILE A 316 3.42 36.02 -8.71
N ASN A 317 2.99 34.80 -9.03
CA ASN A 317 1.91 34.62 -10.00
C ASN A 317 0.67 35.42 -9.59
N ASN A 318 0.08 36.16 -10.54
CA ASN A 318 -1.05 37.04 -10.31
C ASN A 318 -0.80 38.25 -9.37
N LEU A 319 0.47 38.66 -9.15
CA LEU A 319 0.78 39.89 -8.43
C LEU A 319 1.79 40.75 -9.19
N HIS A 320 1.35 41.90 -9.70
CA HIS A 320 2.19 42.73 -10.57
C HIS A 320 3.40 43.32 -9.83
N PRO A 321 4.65 43.08 -10.28
CA PRO A 321 5.86 43.40 -9.52
C PRO A 321 6.14 44.91 -9.37
N GLN A 322 5.69 45.73 -10.32
CA GLN A 322 5.87 47.19 -10.24
C GLN A 322 4.71 47.89 -9.49
N HIS A 323 3.45 47.61 -9.84
CA HIS A 323 2.27 48.20 -9.18
C HIS A 323 2.14 47.82 -7.70
N HIS A 324 2.62 46.64 -7.30
CA HIS A 324 2.54 46.15 -5.92
C HIS A 324 3.92 45.91 -5.30
N ALA A 325 4.94 46.68 -5.71
CA ALA A 325 6.32 46.50 -5.25
C ALA A 325 6.48 46.52 -3.70
N SER A 326 5.70 47.36 -3.02
CA SER A 326 5.67 47.41 -1.55
C SER A 326 5.17 46.10 -0.94
N LEU A 327 4.12 45.50 -1.51
CA LEU A 327 3.53 44.26 -1.03
C LEU A 327 4.52 43.08 -1.15
N TYR A 328 5.35 43.03 -2.20
CA TYR A 328 6.44 42.03 -2.27
C TYR A 328 7.39 42.12 -1.08
N THR A 329 7.78 43.34 -0.71
CA THR A 329 8.69 43.57 0.43
C THR A 329 8.01 43.19 1.75
N THR A 330 6.71 43.43 1.89
CA THR A 330 5.94 43.00 3.05
C THR A 330 5.79 41.48 3.11
N ILE A 331 5.57 40.80 1.98
CA ILE A 331 5.50 39.34 1.91
C ILE A 331 6.84 38.72 2.30
N GLU A 332 7.98 39.29 1.89
CA GLU A 332 9.32 38.88 2.37
C GLU A 332 9.42 38.92 3.91
N LYS A 333 8.89 39.96 4.55
CA LYS A 333 8.87 40.05 6.02
C LYS A 333 7.99 38.99 6.68
N VAL A 334 6.86 38.62 6.06
CA VAL A 334 6.00 37.52 6.56
C VAL A 334 6.71 36.17 6.38
N LEU A 335 7.33 35.95 5.22
CA LEU A 335 8.14 34.76 4.92
C LEU A 335 9.27 34.59 5.93
N GLU A 336 9.97 35.66 6.30
CA GLU A 336 11.06 35.64 7.27
C GLU A 336 10.60 35.02 8.61
N LYS A 337 9.33 35.26 8.99
CA LYS A 337 8.75 34.71 10.22
C LYS A 337 8.20 33.30 10.04
N ALA A 338 7.86 32.90 8.82
CA ALA A 338 7.43 31.54 8.50
C ALA A 338 8.61 30.55 8.37
N LEU A 339 9.81 31.01 7.98
CA LEU A 339 10.99 30.15 7.75
C LEU A 339 11.32 29.22 8.94
N PRO A 340 11.44 29.71 10.20
CA PRO A 340 11.67 28.83 11.35
C PRO A 340 10.57 27.79 11.57
N MET A 341 9.32 28.18 11.32
CA MET A 341 8.17 27.31 11.53
C MET A 341 8.13 26.20 10.48
N TRP A 342 8.39 26.55 9.21
CA TRP A 342 8.49 25.56 8.14
C TRP A 342 9.68 24.62 8.30
N ASP A 343 10.85 25.12 8.72
CA ASP A 343 12.02 24.27 8.96
C ASP A 343 11.74 23.19 10.01
N LEU A 344 11.04 23.56 11.09
CA LEU A 344 10.60 22.60 12.11
C LEU A 344 9.60 21.59 11.57
N VAL A 345 8.57 22.06 10.84
CA VAL A 345 7.56 21.18 10.23
C VAL A 345 8.19 20.19 9.26
N TYR A 346 9.11 20.68 8.43
CA TYR A 346 9.78 19.90 7.38
C TYR A 346 10.58 18.73 7.96
N ARG A 347 11.31 18.97 9.06
CA ARG A 347 12.14 17.95 9.72
C ARG A 347 11.40 17.10 10.76
N TRP A 348 10.18 17.47 11.14
CA TRP A 348 9.52 16.89 12.32
C TRP A 348 9.43 15.38 12.30
N HIS A 349 9.01 14.82 11.17
CA HIS A 349 8.77 13.39 11.01
C HIS A 349 10.03 12.53 11.08
N GLU A 350 11.21 13.14 10.91
CA GLU A 350 12.52 12.49 11.05
C GLU A 350 13.13 12.73 12.44
N ASP A 351 13.08 13.99 12.91
CA ASP A 351 13.86 14.44 14.07
C ASP A 351 13.09 14.42 15.41
N TYR A 352 11.77 14.64 15.38
CA TYR A 352 10.99 15.04 16.56
C TYR A 352 9.69 14.26 16.76
N GLU A 353 9.48 13.16 16.04
CA GLU A 353 8.31 12.31 16.25
C GLU A 353 8.23 11.87 17.72
N THR A 354 7.02 11.92 18.27
CA THR A 354 6.74 11.54 19.66
C THR A 354 5.39 10.86 19.75
N LEU A 355 5.39 9.66 20.35
CA LEU A 355 4.19 8.96 20.81
C LEU A 355 4.21 8.93 22.34
N ARG A 356 3.37 9.74 23.00
CA ARG A 356 3.42 9.91 24.47
C ARG A 356 2.82 8.71 25.18
N ILE A 357 1.71 8.20 24.64
CA ILE A 357 0.96 7.07 25.19
C ILE A 357 1.02 5.89 24.20
N PRO A 358 2.12 5.11 24.20
CA PRO A 358 2.22 3.92 23.36
C PRO A 358 1.21 2.86 23.80
N CYS A 359 0.68 2.11 22.83
CA CYS A 359 -0.32 1.07 23.08
C CYS A 359 0.12 -0.22 22.40
N GLU A 360 0.56 -1.19 23.21
CA GLU A 360 0.93 -2.52 22.74
C GLU A 360 -0.24 -3.51 22.81
N SER A 361 -1.31 -3.16 23.54
CA SER A 361 -2.48 -4.02 23.69
C SER A 361 -3.78 -3.26 23.92
N ALA A 362 -4.87 -3.79 23.38
CA ALA A 362 -6.24 -3.30 23.61
C ALA A 362 -7.06 -4.42 24.23
N ARG A 363 -7.39 -4.30 25.53
CA ARG A 363 -8.10 -5.33 26.32
C ARG A 363 -9.15 -4.75 27.26
N THR A 364 -10.12 -5.56 27.64
CA THR A 364 -11.04 -5.29 28.77
C THR A 364 -10.69 -6.13 29.99
N GLN A 365 -10.88 -5.56 31.18
CA GLN A 365 -10.76 -6.30 32.43
C GLN A 365 -12.13 -6.82 32.88
N CYS A 366 -12.36 -8.14 32.82
CA CYS A 366 -13.60 -8.74 33.33
C CYS A 366 -13.64 -8.74 34.88
N LEU A 367 -14.55 -7.96 35.46
CA LEU A 367 -14.81 -7.93 36.91
C LEU A 367 -16.02 -8.79 37.32
N ALA A 368 -16.72 -9.40 36.35
CA ALA A 368 -17.97 -10.13 36.54
C ALA A 368 -17.82 -11.67 36.61
N GLU A 369 -16.60 -12.21 36.57
CA GLU A 369 -16.33 -13.66 36.52
C GLU A 369 -17.15 -14.37 35.40
N CYS A 370 -17.12 -13.81 34.18
CA CYS A 370 -17.83 -14.39 33.03
C CYS A 370 -17.25 -15.76 32.62
N SER A 371 -18.08 -16.60 31.98
CA SER A 371 -17.68 -17.92 31.46
C SER A 371 -16.82 -17.79 30.18
N ARG A 372 -16.64 -18.88 29.40
CA ARG A 372 -15.65 -19.01 28.30
C ARG A 372 -15.78 -17.97 27.17
N TRP A 373 -16.87 -17.20 27.12
CA TRP A 373 -17.12 -16.11 26.16
C TRP A 373 -17.67 -14.89 26.91
N CYS A 374 -17.03 -13.74 26.78
CA CYS A 374 -17.32 -12.55 27.58
C CYS A 374 -18.15 -11.51 26.78
N CYS A 375 -19.47 -11.53 26.92
CA CYS A 375 -20.38 -10.65 26.15
C CYS A 375 -21.43 -9.92 27.05
N PRO A 376 -22.07 -8.83 26.56
CA PRO A 376 -23.10 -8.11 27.30
C PRO A 376 -24.29 -8.96 27.77
N GLU A 377 -24.61 -9.99 27.01
CA GLU A 377 -25.73 -10.91 27.24
C GLU A 377 -25.49 -11.85 28.43
N ASN A 378 -24.27 -11.89 28.99
CA ASN A 378 -23.97 -12.61 30.23
C ASN A 378 -24.42 -11.86 31.50
N ARG A 379 -25.11 -10.72 31.38
CA ARG A 379 -25.64 -10.00 32.54
C ARG A 379 -26.53 -10.92 33.36
N PRO A 380 -26.34 -11.00 34.70
CA PRO A 380 -27.25 -11.73 35.58
C PRO A 380 -28.71 -11.28 35.40
N VAL A 381 -29.59 -12.26 35.21
CA VAL A 381 -31.04 -12.07 35.08
C VAL A 381 -31.61 -11.59 36.41
N ASP A 382 -32.41 -10.52 36.40
CA ASP A 382 -33.07 -10.03 37.60
C ASP A 382 -34.22 -10.99 38.01
N PRO A 383 -34.59 -11.11 39.31
CA PRO A 383 -35.60 -12.08 39.77
C PRO A 383 -36.98 -11.96 39.12
N ASP A 384 -37.30 -10.79 38.57
CA ASP A 384 -38.58 -10.47 37.92
C ASP A 384 -38.47 -10.47 36.37
N GLU A 385 -37.30 -10.81 35.83
CA GLU A 385 -37.00 -10.89 34.39
C GLU A 385 -37.20 -12.34 33.90
N ALA A 386 -37.81 -12.50 32.72
CA ALA A 386 -38.06 -13.83 32.15
C ALA A 386 -36.75 -14.59 31.90
N GLU A 387 -36.80 -15.93 31.99
CA GLU A 387 -35.65 -16.79 31.65
C GLU A 387 -35.19 -16.50 30.21
N ARG A 388 -33.88 -16.33 30.05
CA ARG A 388 -33.26 -16.14 28.72
C ARG A 388 -33.27 -17.48 28.01
N ASP A 389 -33.78 -17.49 26.78
CA ASP A 389 -33.77 -18.69 25.93
C ASP A 389 -32.42 -18.75 25.19
N ASP A 390 -31.65 -19.81 25.40
CA ASP A 390 -30.31 -20.00 24.84
C ASP A 390 -30.35 -20.15 23.29
N ASP A 391 -31.52 -20.45 22.72
CA ASP A 391 -31.75 -20.66 21.29
C ASP A 391 -32.22 -19.37 20.54
N GLU A 392 -32.47 -18.27 21.25
CA GLU A 392 -32.94 -16.98 20.71
C GLU A 392 -31.77 -15.98 20.53
N PHE A 393 -30.63 -16.43 19.99
CA PHE A 393 -29.59 -15.52 19.45
C PHE A 393 -30.13 -14.85 18.17
N ASN A 394 -31.02 -13.88 18.33
CA ASN A 394 -31.57 -13.15 17.21
C ASN A 394 -30.61 -12.03 16.79
N ASP A 395 -30.15 -12.03 15.54
CA ASP A 395 -29.29 -10.99 14.96
C ASP A 395 -29.90 -9.57 15.05
N ASP A 396 -31.20 -9.46 15.37
CA ASP A 396 -31.95 -8.21 15.57
C ASP A 396 -32.04 -7.73 17.05
N TYR A 397 -31.34 -8.37 18.00
CA TYR A 397 -31.45 -8.09 19.46
C TYR A 397 -31.12 -6.63 19.86
N GLY A 398 -30.48 -5.84 18.98
CA GLY A 398 -30.20 -4.40 19.18
C GLY A 398 -30.56 -3.49 18.00
N GLY A 399 -31.31 -3.99 17.01
CA GLY A 399 -31.55 -3.30 15.74
C GLY A 399 -32.66 -2.22 15.76
N TYR A 400 -32.69 -1.39 14.71
CA TYR A 400 -33.76 -0.41 14.47
C TYR A 400 -35.14 -1.06 14.20
N SER A 401 -35.21 -2.39 14.05
CA SER A 401 -36.43 -3.19 13.94
C SER A 401 -36.87 -3.89 15.24
N ALA A 402 -36.00 -3.97 16.25
CA ALA A 402 -36.31 -4.63 17.53
C ALA A 402 -37.48 -3.97 18.29
N GLU A 403 -38.33 -4.77 18.93
CA GLU A 403 -39.41 -4.28 19.79
C GLU A 403 -38.87 -3.57 21.05
N GLU A 404 -39.62 -2.60 21.59
CA GLU A 404 -39.20 -1.77 22.74
C GLU A 404 -38.72 -2.57 23.98
N PRO A 405 -39.37 -3.69 24.39
CA PRO A 405 -38.88 -4.51 25.50
C PRO A 405 -37.48 -5.09 25.26
N SER A 406 -37.17 -5.55 24.04
CA SER A 406 -35.88 -6.12 23.67
C SER A 406 -34.77 -5.05 23.61
N ARG A 407 -35.10 -3.84 23.15
CA ARG A 407 -34.15 -2.71 23.15
C ARG A 407 -33.76 -2.27 24.56
N GLU A 408 -34.73 -2.23 25.48
CA GLU A 408 -34.46 -1.86 26.86
C GLU A 408 -33.62 -2.92 27.57
N LEU A 409 -33.86 -4.19 27.28
CA LEU A 409 -33.04 -5.30 27.76
C LEU A 409 -31.60 -5.21 27.24
N TRP A 410 -31.40 -5.00 25.93
CA TRP A 410 -30.09 -4.79 25.32
C TRP A 410 -29.35 -3.58 25.90
N ARG A 411 -30.05 -2.46 26.17
CA ARG A 411 -29.44 -1.29 26.84
C ARG A 411 -28.95 -1.66 28.23
N ARG A 412 -29.73 -2.40 29.02
CA ARG A 412 -29.35 -2.83 30.37
C ARG A 412 -28.16 -3.78 30.35
N ASP A 413 -28.15 -4.74 29.42
CA ASP A 413 -27.05 -5.69 29.18
C ASP A 413 -25.75 -4.95 28.81
N LYS A 414 -25.83 -4.00 27.87
CA LYS A 414 -24.70 -3.16 27.47
C LYS A 414 -24.18 -2.27 28.60
N ILE A 415 -25.07 -1.61 29.35
CA ILE A 415 -24.68 -0.77 30.50
C ILE A 415 -23.99 -1.61 31.57
N TRP A 416 -24.50 -2.81 31.83
CA TRP A 416 -23.87 -3.74 32.77
C TRP A 416 -22.48 -4.16 32.27
N PHE A 417 -22.36 -4.51 30.99
CA PHE A 417 -21.09 -4.91 30.39
C PHE A 417 -20.04 -3.82 30.51
N GLU A 418 -20.37 -2.59 30.11
CA GLU A 418 -19.47 -1.43 30.21
C GLU A 418 -19.03 -1.14 31.65
N ARG A 419 -19.90 -1.41 32.64
CA ARG A 419 -19.59 -1.21 34.06
C ARG A 419 -18.72 -2.33 34.64
N THR A 420 -18.87 -3.55 34.14
CA THR A 420 -18.18 -4.75 34.66
C THR A 420 -16.96 -5.17 33.84
N HIS A 421 -16.78 -4.56 32.66
CA HIS A 421 -15.67 -4.79 31.74
C HIS A 421 -15.00 -3.45 31.38
N PRO A 422 -14.42 -2.73 32.35
CA PRO A 422 -13.70 -1.50 32.05
C PRO A 422 -12.54 -1.77 31.09
N ILE A 423 -12.31 -0.81 30.19
CA ILE A 423 -11.17 -0.82 29.27
C ILE A 423 -9.88 -0.73 30.09
N GLU A 424 -8.94 -1.63 29.81
CA GLU A 424 -7.58 -1.53 30.32
C GLU A 424 -6.90 -0.38 29.58
N ARG A 425 -6.73 0.75 30.28
CA ARG A 425 -6.10 1.94 29.71
C ARG A 425 -4.60 1.68 29.51
N PRO A 426 -4.01 2.12 28.39
CA PRO A 426 -2.57 2.10 28.22
C PRO A 426 -1.88 2.83 29.39
N PRO A 427 -0.82 2.26 29.97
CA PRO A 427 -0.12 2.90 31.06
C PRO A 427 0.53 4.21 30.59
N VAL A 428 0.34 5.29 31.36
CA VAL A 428 1.03 6.56 31.09
C VAL A 428 2.49 6.41 31.52
N PRO A 429 3.46 6.52 30.60
CA PRO A 429 4.87 6.40 30.97
C PRO A 429 5.31 7.60 31.81
N ALA A 430 6.43 7.44 32.53
CA ALA A 430 7.08 8.57 33.17
C ALA A 430 7.46 9.62 32.11
N TYR A 431 7.14 10.88 32.38
CA TYR A 431 7.42 11.96 31.46
C TYR A 431 8.93 12.04 31.14
N LYS A 432 9.24 12.00 29.84
CA LYS A 432 10.56 12.28 29.29
C LYS A 432 10.55 13.70 28.73
N PRO A 433 11.61 14.50 28.95
CA PRO A 433 11.73 15.82 28.35
C PRO A 433 11.53 15.78 26.83
N MET A 434 10.96 16.85 26.29
CA MET A 434 10.68 16.97 24.86
C MET A 434 12.01 16.92 24.07
N GLU A 435 12.06 16.16 22.98
CA GLU A 435 13.29 16.08 22.15
C GLU A 435 13.65 17.46 21.56
N LEU A 436 12.64 18.20 21.09
CA LEU A 436 12.80 19.57 20.62
C LEU A 436 13.21 20.51 21.76
N GLN A 437 14.38 21.14 21.65
CA GLN A 437 14.84 22.18 22.56
C GLN A 437 14.94 23.55 21.85
N PRO A 438 14.96 24.67 22.59
CA PRO A 438 15.05 26.00 21.98
C PRO A 438 16.25 26.21 21.05
N LYS A 439 17.35 25.51 21.29
CA LYS A 439 18.57 25.55 20.48
C LYS A 439 18.42 24.90 19.10
N ASP A 440 17.44 24.01 18.94
CA ASP A 440 17.21 23.24 17.71
C ASP A 440 16.24 23.97 16.76
N VAL A 441 15.65 25.06 17.24
CA VAL A 441 14.86 26.00 16.43
C VAL A 441 15.80 26.96 15.72
N ASN A 442 15.96 26.76 14.43
CA ASN A 442 16.67 27.71 13.57
C ASN A 442 15.86 29.01 13.49
N LEU A 443 16.35 30.08 14.13
CA LEU A 443 15.69 31.40 14.09
C LEU A 443 16.32 32.34 13.06
N THR A 444 17.51 32.01 12.55
CA THR A 444 18.35 32.97 11.83
C THR A 444 19.00 32.45 10.56
N SER A 445 19.30 31.16 10.40
CA SER A 445 19.97 30.62 9.20
C SER A 445 19.98 29.09 9.20
N GLY A 446 20.39 28.48 8.08
CA GLY A 446 20.56 27.02 7.97
C GLY A 446 19.27 26.24 7.71
N PHE A 447 18.21 26.94 7.27
CA PHE A 447 16.91 26.34 6.98
C PHE A 447 17.00 25.25 5.91
N PHE A 448 16.20 24.20 6.07
CA PHE A 448 16.06 23.08 5.13
C PHE A 448 17.40 22.44 4.76
N ASN A 449 18.26 22.20 5.77
CA ASN A 449 19.62 21.72 5.60
C ASN A 449 20.49 22.65 4.74
N HIS A 450 20.49 23.94 5.08
CA HIS A 450 21.28 24.99 4.39
C HIS A 450 20.89 25.21 2.92
N ALA A 451 19.60 25.09 2.60
CA ALA A 451 19.13 25.43 1.26
C ALA A 451 19.30 26.93 0.98
N ASP A 452 20.13 27.26 -0.01
CA ASP A 452 20.33 28.63 -0.50
C ASP A 452 19.05 29.23 -1.14
N ARG A 453 18.12 28.36 -1.56
CA ARG A 453 16.92 28.73 -2.29
C ARG A 453 15.76 27.80 -1.98
N ILE A 454 14.56 28.38 -1.98
CA ILE A 454 13.28 27.69 -1.89
C ILE A 454 12.29 28.22 -2.94
N GLN A 455 11.18 27.51 -3.11
CA GLN A 455 10.07 27.89 -3.97
C GLN A 455 8.79 28.02 -3.15
N VAL A 456 8.05 29.12 -3.33
CA VAL A 456 6.83 29.39 -2.58
C VAL A 456 5.69 29.83 -3.51
N ILE A 457 4.53 29.23 -3.31
CA ILE A 457 3.27 29.67 -3.94
C ILE A 457 2.54 30.58 -2.96
N VAL A 458 2.08 31.74 -3.43
CA VAL A 458 1.41 32.76 -2.60
C VAL A 458 -0.07 32.85 -2.96
N LYS A 459 -0.92 32.86 -1.94
CA LYS A 459 -2.37 33.08 -2.07
C LYS A 459 -2.86 34.12 -1.07
N LEU A 460 -3.68 35.05 -1.52
CA LEU A 460 -4.38 36.04 -0.71
C LEU A 460 -5.87 35.90 -0.95
N ALA A 461 -6.63 35.66 0.12
CA ALA A 461 -8.07 35.47 0.05
C ALA A 461 -8.77 36.04 1.28
N ASN A 462 -9.94 36.64 1.06
CA ASN A 462 -10.77 37.20 2.12
C ASN A 462 -12.13 36.50 2.13
N ILE A 463 -12.66 36.24 3.32
CA ILE A 463 -14.05 35.83 3.50
C ILE A 463 -14.83 37.03 4.04
N HIS A 464 -15.92 37.39 3.36
CA HIS A 464 -16.84 38.45 3.73
C HIS A 464 -18.21 37.88 4.05
N LEU A 465 -18.76 38.30 5.20
CA LEU A 465 -20.12 37.99 5.62
C LEU A 465 -20.92 39.29 5.72
N THR A 466 -22.15 39.27 5.23
CA THR A 466 -23.07 40.41 5.30
C THR A 466 -24.33 40.04 6.10
N PRO A 467 -25.13 41.01 6.56
CA PRO A 467 -26.41 40.72 7.19
C PRO A 467 -27.33 39.81 6.36
N GLU A 468 -27.25 39.91 5.02
CA GLU A 468 -28.02 39.08 4.08
C GLU A 468 -27.42 37.67 3.92
N LYS A 469 -26.10 37.53 4.13
CA LYS A 469 -25.34 36.27 4.03
C LYS A 469 -24.49 36.07 5.30
N PRO A 470 -25.11 35.80 6.46
CA PRO A 470 -24.44 35.94 7.76
C PRO A 470 -23.61 34.72 8.17
N THR A 471 -23.62 33.64 7.40
CA THR A 471 -22.95 32.38 7.73
C THR A 471 -21.98 31.93 6.63
N TYR A 472 -20.84 31.39 7.05
CA TYR A 472 -19.93 30.60 6.24
C TYR A 472 -20.06 29.12 6.64
N ASP A 473 -20.38 28.25 5.69
CA ASP A 473 -20.77 26.87 5.97
C ASP A 473 -19.59 25.91 6.23
N GLY A 474 -18.35 26.42 6.14
CA GLY A 474 -17.13 25.63 6.29
C GLY A 474 -16.50 25.24 4.95
N GLY A 475 -15.32 24.61 5.02
CA GLY A 475 -14.62 24.02 3.86
C GLY A 475 -14.65 22.49 3.89
N SER A 476 -14.34 21.86 2.76
CA SER A 476 -14.11 20.41 2.69
C SER A 476 -12.74 20.02 3.26
N TRP A 477 -12.58 18.75 3.61
CA TRP A 477 -11.26 18.18 3.92
C TRP A 477 -10.42 18.10 2.65
N HIS A 478 -9.19 18.59 2.71
CA HIS A 478 -8.25 18.56 1.59
C HIS A 478 -6.80 18.67 2.09
N ILE A 479 -5.86 18.41 1.17
CA ILE A 479 -4.46 18.85 1.24
C ILE A 479 -4.25 19.96 0.20
N GLU A 480 -3.18 20.73 0.33
CA GLU A 480 -2.88 21.79 -0.64
C GLU A 480 -2.20 21.24 -1.89
N GLY A 481 -2.69 21.66 -3.06
CA GLY A 481 -2.09 21.35 -4.35
C GLY A 481 -2.35 19.93 -4.88
N GLN A 482 -1.58 19.55 -5.89
CA GLN A 482 -1.53 18.21 -6.49
C GLN A 482 -0.11 17.65 -6.42
N LEU A 483 0.08 16.36 -6.75
CA LEU A 483 1.40 15.72 -6.64
C LEU A 483 2.49 16.41 -7.45
N ASN A 484 2.16 16.92 -8.65
CA ASN A 484 3.09 17.65 -9.51
C ASN A 484 3.53 19.02 -8.97
N GLU A 485 2.98 19.46 -7.84
CA GLU A 485 3.31 20.74 -7.20
C GLU A 485 4.21 20.58 -5.98
N HIS A 486 4.43 19.34 -5.51
CA HIS A 486 5.37 19.00 -4.43
C HIS A 486 5.27 19.91 -3.21
N ILE A 487 4.06 20.30 -2.80
CA ILE A 487 3.85 21.15 -1.63
C ILE A 487 4.13 20.33 -0.36
N ALA A 488 5.16 20.73 0.40
CA ALA A 488 5.58 20.06 1.62
C ALA A 488 4.90 20.63 2.87
N ALA A 489 4.71 21.95 2.92
CA ALA A 489 4.14 22.63 4.09
C ALA A 489 3.40 23.92 3.72
N THR A 490 2.48 24.33 4.59
CA THR A 490 1.67 25.54 4.44
C THR A 490 1.88 26.46 5.62
N ALA A 491 1.98 27.77 5.37
CA ALA A 491 1.87 28.80 6.40
C ALA A 491 0.67 29.71 6.15
N LEU A 492 -0.15 29.94 7.19
CA LEU A 492 -1.32 30.80 7.15
C LEU A 492 -1.20 31.91 8.19
N TYR A 493 -1.33 33.16 7.76
CA TYR A 493 -1.40 34.31 8.66
C TYR A 493 -2.77 34.99 8.58
N TYR A 494 -3.43 35.11 9.73
CA TYR A 494 -4.76 35.70 9.90
C TYR A 494 -4.60 37.16 10.30
N TYR A 495 -4.54 38.05 9.31
CA TYR A 495 -4.07 39.42 9.53
C TYR A 495 -5.19 40.42 9.86
N ASP A 496 -6.46 40.07 9.64
CA ASP A 496 -7.60 40.95 9.92
C ASP A 496 -8.90 40.13 10.03
N ASN A 497 -9.47 40.05 11.23
CA ASN A 497 -10.73 39.36 11.51
C ASN A 497 -11.67 40.28 12.29
N GLU A 498 -12.85 40.55 11.75
CA GLU A 498 -13.81 41.48 12.37
C GLU A 498 -15.24 40.90 12.36
N ASN A 499 -15.96 41.05 13.47
CA ASN A 499 -17.38 40.71 13.62
C ASN A 499 -17.76 39.26 13.23
N ILE A 500 -16.87 38.30 13.46
CA ILE A 500 -17.12 36.87 13.25
C ILE A 500 -17.00 36.10 14.56
N THR A 501 -17.73 34.99 14.68
CA THR A 501 -17.54 34.01 15.75
C THR A 501 -16.16 33.35 15.61
N ASP A 502 -15.74 32.59 16.63
CA ASP A 502 -14.50 31.83 16.59
C ASP A 502 -14.43 30.96 15.33
N SER A 503 -13.40 31.22 14.52
CA SER A 503 -13.07 30.42 13.33
C SER A 503 -12.03 29.37 13.72
N HIS A 504 -12.15 28.16 13.18
CA HIS A 504 -11.24 27.07 13.47
C HIS A 504 -10.73 26.39 12.20
N LEU A 505 -9.50 25.88 12.26
CA LEU A 505 -8.92 24.99 11.25
C LEU A 505 -8.72 23.62 11.87
N ALA A 506 -9.47 22.63 11.39
CA ALA A 506 -9.41 21.26 11.88
C ALA A 506 -8.36 20.45 11.12
N PHE A 507 -7.73 19.47 11.78
CA PHE A 507 -6.67 18.63 11.24
C PHE A 507 -6.97 17.15 11.45
N ARG A 508 -6.65 16.32 10.45
CA ARG A 508 -6.66 14.85 10.53
C ARG A 508 -5.53 14.26 9.70
N THR A 509 -5.17 13.01 9.98
CA THR A 509 -4.11 12.29 9.27
C THR A 509 -4.41 10.79 9.23
N VAL A 510 -3.82 10.09 8.27
CA VAL A 510 -3.90 8.62 8.14
C VAL A 510 -2.97 7.99 9.16
N ALA A 511 -3.49 7.16 10.06
CA ALA A 511 -2.71 6.35 11.00
C ALA A 511 -2.50 4.92 10.48
N ASP A 512 -1.65 4.12 11.15
CA ASP A 512 -1.20 2.73 10.82
C ASP A 512 0.30 2.61 10.44
N ARG A 513 1.16 3.50 10.97
CA ARG A 513 2.63 3.34 10.83
C ARG A 513 3.14 2.08 11.52
N GLU A 514 2.58 1.75 12.68
CA GLU A 514 2.96 0.59 13.51
C GLU A 514 2.49 -0.73 12.90
N GLN A 515 1.78 -0.71 11.76
CA GLN A 515 1.13 -1.89 11.20
C GLN A 515 0.32 -2.56 12.31
N LEU A 516 -0.71 -1.87 12.81
CA LEU A 516 -1.46 -2.29 14.00
C LEU A 516 -2.00 -3.74 13.86
N MET A 517 -2.17 -4.23 12.63
CA MET A 517 -2.46 -5.63 12.33
C MET A 517 -1.31 -6.59 12.74
N GLY A 518 -0.04 -6.24 12.59
CA GLY A 518 1.09 -7.07 13.02
C GLY A 518 1.45 -6.92 14.50
N GLU A 519 1.29 -5.73 15.07
CA GLU A 519 1.95 -5.37 16.34
C GLU A 519 1.01 -5.18 17.55
N LEU A 520 -0.28 -4.90 17.34
CA LEU A 520 -1.22 -4.70 18.44
C LEU A 520 -1.73 -6.03 18.99
N ASN A 521 -1.64 -6.22 20.31
CA ASN A 521 -2.18 -7.38 21.01
C ASN A 521 -3.64 -7.15 21.44
N TYR A 522 -4.58 -7.74 20.72
CA TYR A 522 -6.02 -7.57 20.96
C TYR A 522 -6.77 -8.90 20.79
N GLU A 523 -7.98 -8.99 21.34
CA GLU A 523 -8.85 -10.15 21.15
C GLU A 523 -9.58 -10.05 19.81
N GLN A 524 -9.50 -11.10 19.01
CA GLN A 524 -10.10 -11.16 17.70
C GLN A 524 -11.61 -10.83 17.74
N GLY A 525 -12.05 -9.88 16.92
CA GLY A 525 -13.44 -9.41 16.91
C GLY A 525 -13.78 -8.39 18.01
N ASP A 526 -12.83 -7.99 18.86
CA ASP A 526 -13.02 -6.98 19.91
C ASP A 526 -12.91 -5.53 19.38
N PHE A 527 -13.79 -5.21 18.44
CA PHE A 527 -13.97 -3.84 17.93
C PHE A 527 -14.35 -2.85 19.04
N HIS A 528 -15.01 -3.33 20.09
CA HIS A 528 -15.47 -2.50 21.20
C HIS A 528 -14.31 -1.88 21.95
N THR A 529 -13.32 -2.69 22.31
CA THR A 529 -12.17 -2.25 23.08
C THR A 529 -11.25 -1.36 22.26
N ILE A 530 -11.00 -1.74 21.02
CA ILE A 530 -10.09 -1.00 20.15
C ILE A 530 -10.58 0.41 19.88
N ASN A 531 -11.86 0.58 19.57
CA ASN A 531 -12.47 1.90 19.39
C ASN A 531 -12.39 2.80 20.63
N ARG A 532 -12.27 2.20 21.82
CA ARG A 532 -12.24 2.91 23.11
C ARG A 532 -10.83 3.13 23.61
N THR A 533 -9.85 2.40 23.08
CA THR A 533 -8.43 2.55 23.38
C THR A 533 -7.75 3.46 22.36
N LEU A 534 -7.92 3.16 21.08
CA LEU A 534 -7.36 3.89 19.94
C LEU A 534 -8.39 4.87 19.38
N ALA A 535 -7.94 6.05 18.96
CA ALA A 535 -8.80 7.07 18.37
C ALA A 535 -9.11 6.80 16.88
N ILE A 536 -9.45 5.54 16.58
CA ILE A 536 -9.87 5.02 15.27
C ILE A 536 -11.26 4.38 15.45
N THR A 537 -12.03 4.30 14.37
CA THR A 537 -13.38 3.72 14.40
C THR A 537 -13.42 2.42 13.62
N SER A 538 -13.93 1.37 14.25
CA SER A 538 -14.14 0.05 13.63
C SER A 538 -15.09 0.17 12.45
N HIS A 539 -14.72 -0.43 11.32
CA HIS A 539 -15.43 -0.33 10.04
C HIS A 539 -15.30 1.04 9.35
N ALA A 540 -14.27 1.82 9.67
CA ALA A 540 -13.96 3.07 9.00
C ALA A 540 -12.48 3.11 8.61
N ASP A 541 -12.11 4.18 7.91
CA ASP A 541 -10.74 4.48 7.53
C ASP A 541 -9.81 4.69 8.74
N THR A 542 -8.52 4.45 8.58
CA THR A 542 -7.50 4.75 9.62
C THR A 542 -7.28 6.26 9.84
N ASN A 543 -8.19 7.13 9.37
CA ASN A 543 -8.08 8.58 9.53
C ASN A 543 -8.41 9.03 10.96
N GLN A 544 -7.40 9.54 11.66
CA GLN A 544 -7.53 10.09 13.01
C GLN A 544 -7.69 11.60 13.00
N ARG A 545 -8.73 12.10 13.66
CA ARG A 545 -8.92 13.54 13.91
C ARG A 545 -8.01 13.98 15.05
N LEU A 546 -7.00 14.79 14.73
CA LEU A 546 -6.03 15.32 15.69
C LEU A 546 -6.64 16.41 16.58
N GLY A 547 -7.49 17.26 15.98
CA GLY A 547 -8.14 18.37 16.68
C GLY A 547 -8.36 19.57 15.76
N SER A 548 -8.57 20.74 16.36
CA SER A 548 -8.72 21.99 15.62
C SER A 548 -8.07 23.17 16.32
N VAL A 549 -7.40 24.03 15.55
CA VAL A 549 -6.76 25.25 16.05
C VAL A 549 -7.73 26.41 15.96
N LEU A 550 -7.78 27.25 16.99
CA LEU A 550 -8.49 28.54 16.93
C LEU A 550 -7.74 29.48 15.99
N THR A 551 -8.41 30.06 14.99
CA THR A 551 -7.76 30.89 13.97
C THR A 551 -8.10 32.37 14.13
N ARG A 552 -7.72 32.92 15.28
CA ARG A 552 -7.91 34.34 15.61
C ARG A 552 -6.95 35.25 14.85
N GLU A 553 -7.25 36.54 14.85
CA GLU A 553 -6.35 37.57 14.35
C GLU A 553 -4.97 37.48 15.01
N ASP A 554 -3.92 37.86 14.27
CA ASP A 554 -2.50 37.85 14.65
C ASP A 554 -1.85 36.47 14.75
N ARG A 555 -2.61 35.40 14.54
CA ARG A 555 -2.06 34.05 14.54
C ARG A 555 -1.38 33.73 13.22
N LEU A 556 -0.11 33.36 13.28
CA LEU A 556 0.63 32.67 12.23
C LEU A 556 0.63 31.16 12.53
N LEU A 557 0.24 30.36 11.56
CA LEU A 557 0.24 28.90 11.61
C LEU A 557 1.18 28.36 10.54
N ALA A 558 1.91 27.29 10.85
CA ALA A 558 2.59 26.45 9.86
C ALA A 558 2.24 24.99 10.12
N PHE A 559 1.98 24.22 9.07
CA PHE A 559 1.61 22.81 9.18
C PHE A 559 2.04 22.02 7.94
N PRO A 560 2.28 20.71 8.08
CA PRO A 560 2.72 19.86 6.99
C PRO A 560 1.57 19.56 6.03
N ASN A 561 1.89 19.33 4.76
CA ASN A 561 0.90 18.93 3.76
C ASN A 561 0.49 17.44 3.88
N VAL A 562 1.06 16.70 4.86
CA VAL A 562 0.60 15.35 5.27
C VAL A 562 -0.58 15.37 6.25
N TYR A 563 -0.95 16.55 6.75
CA TYR A 563 -2.17 16.74 7.52
C TYR A 563 -3.26 17.30 6.62
N GLN A 564 -4.36 16.57 6.50
CA GLN A 564 -5.56 17.10 5.89
C GLN A 564 -6.17 18.16 6.80
N HIS A 565 -6.66 19.25 6.21
CA HIS A 565 -7.32 20.31 6.95
C HIS A 565 -8.68 20.69 6.36
N CYS A 566 -9.53 21.23 7.22
CA CYS A 566 -10.78 21.87 6.79
C CYS A 566 -11.09 23.08 7.67
N VAL A 567 -11.70 24.11 7.06
CA VAL A 567 -12.16 25.29 7.78
C VAL A 567 -13.52 24.99 8.41
N ALA A 568 -13.65 25.23 9.72
CA ALA A 568 -14.92 25.07 10.41
C ALA A 568 -15.94 26.18 10.03
N PRO A 569 -17.26 25.92 10.14
CA PRO A 569 -18.27 26.94 9.94
C PRO A 569 -18.13 28.08 10.96
N PHE A 570 -18.46 29.31 10.55
CA PHE A 570 -18.53 30.48 11.43
C PHE A 570 -19.58 31.47 10.93
N GLU A 571 -20.05 32.36 11.80
CA GLU A 571 -21.08 33.35 11.48
C GLU A 571 -20.78 34.74 12.04
N LEU A 572 -21.60 35.73 11.69
CA LEU A 572 -21.52 37.07 12.27
C LEU A 572 -21.90 37.06 13.76
N VAL A 573 -21.10 37.75 14.59
CA VAL A 573 -21.44 37.98 16.01
C VAL A 573 -22.61 38.97 16.11
N ASP A 574 -22.47 40.13 15.49
CA ASP A 574 -23.54 41.11 15.28
C ASP A 574 -24.08 40.95 13.85
N LYS A 575 -25.20 40.23 13.72
CA LYS A 575 -25.87 39.95 12.44
C LYS A 575 -26.40 41.20 11.73
N THR A 576 -26.31 42.38 12.33
CA THR A 576 -26.71 43.65 11.71
C THR A 576 -25.56 44.38 11.00
N LYS A 577 -24.31 43.93 11.19
CA LYS A 577 -23.11 44.52 10.59
C LYS A 577 -22.39 43.50 9.74
N ALA A 578 -21.68 43.96 8.72
CA ALA A 578 -20.77 43.09 7.99
C ALA A 578 -19.61 42.62 8.88
N GLY A 579 -18.95 41.55 8.46
CA GLY A 579 -17.77 41.00 9.12
C GLY A 579 -16.88 40.29 8.10
N HIS A 580 -15.63 40.04 8.48
CA HIS A 580 -14.66 39.41 7.59
C HIS A 580 -13.62 38.58 8.32
N ARG A 581 -12.98 37.70 7.55
CA ARG A 581 -11.76 36.97 7.89
C ARG A 581 -10.79 37.09 6.73
N LYS A 582 -9.60 37.62 6.95
CA LYS A 582 -8.61 37.85 5.88
C LYS A 582 -7.31 37.09 6.15
N ILE A 583 -6.80 36.42 5.13
CA ILE A 583 -5.60 35.58 5.26
C ILE A 583 -4.61 35.76 4.11
N ILE A 584 -3.33 35.60 4.44
CA ILE A 584 -2.29 35.23 3.48
C ILE A 584 -1.92 33.76 3.71
N ALA A 585 -1.89 33.00 2.63
CA ALA A 585 -1.45 31.62 2.59
C ALA A 585 -0.18 31.52 1.75
N LEU A 586 0.82 30.83 2.30
CA LEU A 586 2.09 30.57 1.67
C LEU A 586 2.28 29.05 1.63
N PHE A 587 2.61 28.50 0.48
CA PHE A 587 2.82 27.07 0.31
C PHE A 587 4.26 26.82 -0.09
N LEU A 588 5.01 26.13 0.78
CA LEU A 588 6.39 25.73 0.56
C LEU A 588 6.41 24.51 -0.38
N VAL A 589 7.03 24.66 -1.53
CA VAL A 589 7.39 23.53 -2.40
C VAL A 589 8.64 22.87 -1.81
N ASP A 590 8.70 21.55 -1.84
CA ASP A 590 9.83 20.75 -1.35
C ASP A 590 11.17 21.31 -1.89
N PRO A 591 12.06 21.84 -1.02
CA PRO A 591 13.35 22.38 -1.45
C PRO A 591 14.26 21.37 -2.15
N ARG A 592 14.05 20.06 -1.97
CA ARG A 592 14.79 18.98 -2.64
C ARG A 592 14.22 18.64 -4.02
N ILE A 593 12.98 19.02 -4.32
CA ILE A 593 12.30 18.74 -5.59
C ILE A 593 11.78 20.06 -6.19
N PRO A 594 12.68 20.92 -6.73
CA PRO A 594 12.26 22.15 -7.37
C PRO A 594 11.43 21.85 -8.64
N ILE A 595 10.34 22.60 -8.79
CA ILE A 595 9.43 22.51 -9.94
C ILE A 595 9.57 23.71 -10.88
N ILE A 596 8.85 23.71 -11.99
CA ILE A 596 8.81 24.85 -12.93
C ILE A 596 8.20 26.07 -12.21
N SER A 597 8.91 27.19 -12.18
CA SER A 597 8.49 28.40 -11.46
C SER A 597 8.29 29.61 -12.38
N THR A 598 7.86 30.73 -11.81
CA THR A 598 7.81 32.02 -12.50
C THR A 598 9.19 32.56 -12.92
N ALA A 599 10.27 31.92 -12.46
CA ALA A 599 11.62 32.19 -12.95
C ALA A 599 11.89 31.55 -14.33
N ASN A 600 11.07 30.58 -14.75
CA ASN A 600 11.17 29.91 -16.05
C ASN A 600 9.98 30.25 -16.96
N VAL A 601 8.83 30.62 -16.40
CA VAL A 601 7.63 30.95 -17.16
C VAL A 601 7.46 32.47 -17.20
N PRO A 602 7.47 33.10 -18.39
CA PRO A 602 7.20 34.54 -18.49
C PRO A 602 5.73 34.85 -18.18
N PRO A 603 5.42 36.09 -17.79
CA PRO A 603 4.04 36.49 -17.51
C PRO A 603 3.08 36.12 -18.62
N GLN A 604 1.92 35.60 -18.24
CA GLN A 604 0.89 35.12 -19.17
C GLN A 604 -0.28 36.11 -19.28
N GLN A 605 -0.33 37.10 -18.38
CA GLN A 605 -1.37 38.09 -18.25
C GLN A 605 -1.35 39.04 -19.45
N ARG A 606 -2.46 39.10 -20.20
CA ARG A 606 -2.60 40.01 -21.34
C ARG A 606 -2.37 41.48 -20.98
N GLY A 607 -2.80 41.92 -19.80
CA GLY A 607 -2.58 43.29 -19.33
C GLY A 607 -1.09 43.65 -19.20
N TRP A 608 -0.30 42.74 -18.64
CA TRP A 608 1.14 42.97 -18.40
C TRP A 608 1.93 43.01 -19.71
N TRP A 609 1.47 42.29 -20.73
CA TRP A 609 2.06 42.36 -22.07
C TRP A 609 1.85 43.70 -22.76
N LYS A 610 0.69 44.34 -22.55
CA LYS A 610 0.43 45.68 -23.08
C LYS A 610 1.39 46.70 -22.46
N GLU A 611 1.71 46.55 -21.18
CA GLU A 611 2.63 47.42 -20.44
C GLU A 611 4.11 47.13 -20.74
N GLY A 612 4.47 45.86 -20.95
CA GLY A 612 5.84 45.42 -21.27
C GLY A 612 6.26 45.64 -22.73
N ALA A 613 5.33 45.97 -23.64
CA ALA A 613 5.65 46.27 -25.03
C ALA A 613 6.45 47.58 -25.15
N ALA A 614 7.76 47.47 -25.37
CA ALA A 614 8.65 48.62 -25.44
C ALA A 614 8.29 49.59 -26.59
N PRO A 615 8.49 50.91 -26.44
CA PRO A 615 8.37 51.86 -27.54
C PRO A 615 9.45 51.56 -28.60
N GLY A 616 9.06 50.87 -29.67
CA GLY A 616 9.98 50.42 -30.73
C GLY A 616 9.66 49.04 -31.30
N ASP A 617 8.85 48.23 -30.61
CA ASP A 617 8.33 46.98 -31.16
C ASP A 617 7.17 47.24 -32.13
N ARG A 618 6.91 46.35 -33.10
CA ARG A 618 5.90 46.60 -34.17
C ARG A 618 4.51 46.93 -33.63
N LEU A 619 4.15 46.43 -32.44
CA LEU A 619 2.89 46.73 -31.74
C LEU A 619 2.86 48.11 -31.05
N GLY A 620 4.00 48.62 -30.56
CA GLY A 620 4.07 49.92 -29.89
C GLY A 620 3.86 51.12 -30.82
N THR A 621 3.76 50.89 -32.13
CA THR A 621 3.47 51.91 -33.15
C THR A 621 1.99 51.97 -33.56
N LEU A 622 1.16 51.06 -33.05
CA LEU A 622 -0.27 50.99 -33.35
C LEU A 622 -1.09 51.84 -32.35
N PRO A 623 -2.19 52.46 -32.80
CA PRO A 623 -3.14 53.11 -31.89
C PRO A 623 -3.65 52.13 -30.82
N PRO A 624 -3.93 52.58 -29.59
CA PRO A 624 -4.39 51.73 -28.48
C PRO A 624 -5.55 50.80 -28.86
N GLU A 625 -6.50 51.31 -29.65
CA GLU A 625 -7.69 50.56 -30.08
C GLU A 625 -7.33 49.41 -31.03
N VAL A 626 -6.31 49.59 -31.89
CA VAL A 626 -5.85 48.56 -32.82
C VAL A 626 -5.00 47.53 -32.08
N THR A 627 -4.19 47.98 -31.12
CA THR A 627 -3.44 47.10 -30.22
C THR A 627 -4.40 46.22 -29.40
N ASP A 628 -5.48 46.79 -28.88
CA ASP A 628 -6.54 46.04 -28.18
C ASP A 628 -7.19 45.00 -29.10
N MET A 629 -7.58 45.39 -30.31
CA MET A 629 -8.13 44.45 -31.29
C MET A 629 -7.17 43.30 -31.63
N VAL A 630 -5.85 43.56 -31.72
CA VAL A 630 -4.85 42.52 -31.98
C VAL A 630 -4.79 41.54 -30.82
N PHE A 631 -4.69 42.03 -29.57
CA PHE A 631 -4.63 41.17 -28.39
C PHE A 631 -5.95 40.41 -28.13
N ASP A 632 -7.09 40.97 -28.51
CA ASP A 632 -8.40 40.31 -28.39
C ASP A 632 -8.60 39.16 -29.37
N ASN A 633 -7.83 39.13 -30.47
CA ASN A 633 -7.87 38.05 -31.48
C ASN A 633 -6.70 37.06 -31.36
N MET A 634 -5.86 37.17 -30.32
CA MET A 634 -4.76 36.24 -30.06
C MET A 634 -5.14 35.18 -29.02
N ASP A 635 -4.82 33.91 -29.30
CA ASP A 635 -5.03 32.78 -28.38
C ASP A 635 -4.10 32.81 -27.14
N PHE A 636 -3.04 33.62 -27.21
CA PHE A 636 -2.11 33.92 -26.13
C PHE A 636 -1.50 35.31 -26.39
N PRO A 637 -1.37 36.22 -25.42
CA PRO A 637 -1.46 36.04 -23.96
C PRO A 637 -2.90 35.89 -23.43
N VAL A 638 -3.01 35.29 -22.24
CA VAL A 638 -4.27 34.87 -21.61
C VAL A 638 -4.97 36.05 -20.94
N GLY A 639 -6.21 36.31 -21.35
CA GLY A 639 -7.08 37.32 -20.74
C GLY A 639 -7.77 36.83 -19.45
N ILE A 640 -8.36 37.74 -18.68
CA ILE A 640 -9.01 37.42 -17.40
C ILE A 640 -10.14 36.39 -17.53
N GLU A 641 -11.02 36.53 -18.52
CA GLU A 641 -12.14 35.59 -18.73
C GLU A 641 -11.64 34.17 -19.05
N GLU A 642 -10.57 34.07 -19.82
CA GLU A 642 -9.94 32.79 -20.12
C GLU A 642 -9.22 32.20 -18.90
N ALA A 643 -8.54 33.03 -18.11
CA ALA A 643 -7.94 32.62 -16.85
C ALA A 643 -8.99 32.09 -15.86
N LYS A 644 -10.18 32.72 -15.80
CA LYS A 644 -11.31 32.25 -14.98
C LYS A 644 -11.86 30.90 -15.47
N ARG A 645 -11.92 30.66 -16.79
CA ARG A 645 -12.27 29.34 -17.35
C ARG A 645 -11.23 28.28 -17.01
N ILE A 646 -9.94 28.58 -17.22
CA ILE A 646 -8.84 27.68 -16.84
C ILE A 646 -8.88 27.35 -15.35
N ARG A 647 -9.16 28.34 -14.48
CA ARG A 647 -9.35 28.10 -13.04
C ARG A 647 -10.49 27.12 -12.79
N ALA A 648 -11.64 27.31 -13.44
CA ALA A 648 -12.78 26.42 -13.25
C ALA A 648 -12.45 24.98 -13.66
N ASP A 649 -11.81 24.79 -14.82
CA ASP A 649 -11.38 23.48 -15.32
C ASP A 649 -10.35 22.84 -14.38
N LEU A 650 -9.37 23.61 -13.90
CA LEU A 650 -8.36 23.18 -12.94
C LEU A 650 -9.01 22.77 -11.61
N MET A 651 -9.98 23.55 -11.13
CA MET A 651 -10.71 23.23 -9.89
C MET A 651 -11.54 21.96 -10.02
N GLU A 652 -12.20 21.73 -11.16
CA GLU A 652 -12.95 20.49 -11.43
C GLU A 652 -12.02 19.27 -11.45
N GLU A 653 -10.87 19.38 -12.12
CA GLU A 653 -9.82 18.36 -12.13
C GLU A 653 -9.35 18.07 -10.70
N ARG A 654 -9.08 19.12 -9.91
CA ARG A 654 -8.67 18.97 -8.52
C ARG A 654 -9.72 18.36 -7.62
N THR A 655 -11.00 18.70 -7.78
CA THR A 655 -12.07 18.09 -6.99
C THR A 655 -12.15 16.60 -7.28
N THR A 656 -12.10 16.21 -8.56
CA THR A 656 -12.12 14.80 -8.97
C THR A 656 -10.93 14.03 -8.39
N ILE A 657 -9.74 14.62 -8.47
CA ILE A 657 -8.49 14.03 -7.97
C ILE A 657 -8.44 14.01 -6.45
N ALA A 658 -8.94 15.05 -5.79
CA ALA A 658 -9.06 15.08 -4.34
C ALA A 658 -10.05 14.03 -3.84
N GLU A 659 -11.17 13.80 -4.54
CA GLU A 659 -12.09 12.71 -4.22
C GLU A 659 -11.44 11.33 -4.41
N GLN A 660 -10.62 11.13 -5.46
CA GLN A 660 -9.85 9.91 -5.66
C GLN A 660 -8.73 9.71 -4.63
N GLY A 661 -7.94 10.76 -4.34
CA GLY A 661 -6.87 10.73 -3.34
C GLY A 661 -7.41 10.64 -1.91
N MET A 662 -8.57 11.24 -1.63
CA MET A 662 -9.33 10.96 -0.40
C MET A 662 -9.77 9.51 -0.39
N GLY A 663 -10.23 8.95 -1.52
CA GLY A 663 -10.42 7.51 -1.72
C GLY A 663 -9.22 6.72 -1.20
N VAL A 664 -8.02 6.92 -1.75
CA VAL A 664 -6.77 6.26 -1.32
C VAL A 664 -6.47 6.42 0.18
N MET A 665 -6.72 7.59 0.76
CA MET A 665 -6.56 7.84 2.20
C MET A 665 -7.69 7.25 3.06
N THR A 666 -8.83 6.90 2.46
CA THR A 666 -10.03 6.35 3.13
C THR A 666 -10.22 4.84 2.85
N THR A 667 -9.50 4.29 1.87
CA THR A 667 -9.50 2.86 1.49
C THR A 667 -8.50 2.05 2.30
N THR A 668 -7.75 2.69 3.20
CA THR A 668 -7.16 1.96 4.34
C THR A 668 -8.29 1.74 5.33
N GLU A 669 -9.17 0.80 5.02
CA GLU A 669 -10.15 0.33 5.99
C GLU A 669 -9.39 -0.42 7.10
N TRP A 670 -10.08 -0.73 8.18
CA TRP A 670 -9.46 -1.48 9.25
C TRP A 670 -10.48 -2.48 9.76
N ASN A 671 -10.35 -3.73 9.32
CA ASN A 671 -11.34 -4.77 9.58
C ASN A 671 -10.78 -5.90 10.47
N PHE A 672 -11.47 -6.17 11.58
CA PHE A 672 -11.15 -7.29 12.47
C PHE A 672 -11.87 -8.55 12.02
N SER A 673 -11.20 -9.38 11.22
CA SER A 673 -11.73 -10.68 10.79
C SER A 673 -11.59 -11.75 11.90
N PRO A 674 -12.59 -12.63 12.09
CA PRO A 674 -12.65 -13.67 13.14
C PRO A 674 -11.64 -14.85 12.99
N HIS A 675 -10.44 -14.63 12.44
CA HIS A 675 -9.47 -15.71 12.15
C HIS A 675 -8.00 -15.53 12.64
N ARG A 676 -7.76 -14.70 13.65
CA ARG A 676 -6.51 -14.69 14.47
C ARG A 676 -6.49 -15.64 15.67
N PRO A 677 -6.22 -16.93 15.49
CA PRO A 677 -5.20 -17.53 16.37
C PRO A 677 -3.96 -18.01 15.60
N HIS A 678 -4.01 -18.07 14.27
CA HIS A 678 -2.97 -18.71 13.47
C HIS A 678 -1.79 -17.81 13.07
N LEU A 679 -1.90 -16.48 13.22
CA LEU A 679 -0.90 -15.50 12.73
C LEU A 679 0.20 -15.09 13.74
N ILE A 680 0.00 -15.29 15.05
CA ILE A 680 0.99 -14.89 16.07
C ILE A 680 2.24 -15.78 16.05
N MET A 681 2.14 -17.04 15.60
CA MET A 681 3.27 -17.97 15.59
C MET A 681 4.23 -17.74 14.41
N LEU A 682 3.74 -17.18 13.29
CA LEU A 682 4.55 -16.90 12.10
C LEU A 682 5.30 -15.57 12.21
N TYR A 683 4.70 -14.56 12.87
CA TYR A 683 5.31 -13.25 13.08
C TYR A 683 6.56 -13.30 13.99
N TYR A 684 6.57 -14.15 15.02
CA TYR A 684 7.75 -14.36 15.89
C TYR A 684 8.91 -15.09 15.18
N LEU A 685 8.63 -15.84 14.11
CA LEU A 685 9.66 -16.52 13.31
C LEU A 685 10.37 -15.53 12.36
N ILE A 686 9.65 -14.56 11.82
CA ILE A 686 10.18 -13.58 10.85
C ILE A 686 11.07 -12.51 11.53
N ASN A 687 10.70 -12.03 12.72
CA ASN A 687 11.44 -10.95 13.39
C ASN A 687 12.75 -11.37 14.10
N SER A 688 13.10 -12.65 14.08
CA SER A 688 14.41 -13.12 14.58
C SER A 688 15.58 -12.90 13.60
N PHE A 689 15.35 -12.25 12.45
CA PHE A 689 16.33 -12.13 11.35
C PHE A 689 16.92 -10.72 11.10
N LYS A 690 16.71 -9.73 11.98
CA LYS A 690 17.31 -8.36 11.83
C LYS A 690 18.67 -8.14 12.49
N SER A 691 19.40 -9.18 12.92
CA SER A 691 20.78 -9.03 13.43
C SER A 691 21.80 -9.88 12.68
N ASN A 692 22.30 -9.37 11.55
CA ASN A 692 23.72 -9.47 11.17
C ASN A 692 23.97 -8.61 9.93
N LYS A 693 24.43 -7.37 10.13
CA LYS A 693 24.79 -6.42 9.08
C LYS A 693 26.28 -6.42 8.71
N ASP A 694 27.08 -7.38 9.18
CA ASP A 694 28.52 -7.39 8.95
C ASP A 694 29.00 -8.62 8.17
N ALA A 695 28.94 -8.57 6.83
CA ALA A 695 29.78 -9.40 5.97
C ALA A 695 29.94 -8.75 4.58
N GLU A 696 31.15 -8.30 4.24
CA GLU A 696 31.52 -7.79 2.92
C GLU A 696 31.44 -8.87 1.82
N PRO A 697 31.13 -8.51 0.55
CA PRO A 697 31.07 -9.46 -0.55
C PRO A 697 32.47 -9.71 -1.16
N SER A 698 33.01 -10.92 -1.00
CA SER A 698 34.21 -11.34 -1.73
C SER A 698 33.86 -11.83 -3.15
N LEU A 699 34.46 -11.19 -4.15
CA LEU A 699 34.43 -11.59 -5.56
C LEU A 699 35.41 -12.75 -5.84
N GLU A 700 34.93 -13.99 -5.88
CA GLU A 700 35.61 -15.10 -6.58
C GLU A 700 34.61 -15.96 -7.38
N PRO A 701 35.01 -16.52 -8.54
CA PRO A 701 34.10 -17.25 -9.43
C PRO A 701 33.81 -18.68 -8.89
N PRO A 702 32.60 -19.25 -9.09
CA PRO A 702 32.19 -20.45 -8.36
C PRO A 702 32.73 -21.74 -8.97
N ASN A 703 33.22 -22.63 -8.10
CA ASN A 703 33.51 -24.04 -8.38
C ASN A 703 32.22 -24.89 -8.34
N HIS A 704 32.21 -25.99 -9.09
CA HIS A 704 31.08 -26.92 -9.37
C HIS A 704 30.47 -27.69 -8.16
N GLN A 705 30.54 -27.19 -6.92
CA GLN A 705 30.03 -27.89 -5.72
C GLN A 705 28.88 -27.15 -4.99
N ASP A 706 28.40 -26.01 -5.48
CA ASP A 706 27.51 -25.09 -4.74
C ASP A 706 25.99 -25.34 -4.94
N ALA A 707 25.58 -26.58 -5.25
CA ALA A 707 24.19 -26.95 -5.55
C ALA A 707 23.30 -27.16 -4.30
N SER A 708 23.81 -26.89 -3.09
CA SER A 708 23.12 -27.16 -1.82
C SER A 708 22.41 -25.94 -1.19
N ASN A 709 22.37 -24.79 -1.87
CA ASN A 709 21.66 -23.60 -1.39
C ASN A 709 20.38 -23.35 -2.24
N PRO A 710 19.17 -23.37 -1.65
CA PRO A 710 17.89 -23.25 -2.38
C PRO A 710 17.74 -21.95 -3.19
N GLU A 711 18.28 -20.83 -2.69
CA GLU A 711 18.28 -19.53 -3.39
C GLU A 711 19.10 -19.56 -4.69
N LYS A 712 20.08 -20.48 -4.78
CA LYS A 712 20.99 -20.57 -5.93
C LYS A 712 20.51 -21.50 -7.03
N TRP A 713 19.63 -22.48 -6.80
CA TRP A 713 19.27 -23.47 -7.85
C TRP A 713 18.39 -22.90 -8.95
N LEU A 714 17.26 -22.25 -8.59
CA LEU A 714 16.36 -21.64 -9.58
C LEU A 714 17.07 -20.48 -10.28
N ALA A 715 17.78 -19.65 -9.51
CA ALA A 715 18.68 -18.63 -10.03
C ALA A 715 19.74 -19.23 -10.97
N HIS A 716 20.33 -20.39 -10.65
CA HIS A 716 21.28 -21.08 -11.52
C HIS A 716 20.62 -21.61 -12.80
N LYS A 717 19.37 -22.08 -12.76
CA LYS A 717 18.62 -22.50 -13.96
C LYS A 717 18.26 -21.31 -14.85
N ILE A 718 17.83 -20.20 -14.24
CA ILE A 718 17.61 -18.93 -14.93
C ILE A 718 18.94 -18.43 -15.55
N HIS A 719 20.03 -18.46 -14.79
CA HIS A 719 21.37 -18.09 -15.24
C HIS A 719 21.90 -19.02 -16.35
N GLN A 720 21.69 -20.33 -16.24
CA GLN A 720 22.08 -21.32 -17.23
C GLN A 720 21.35 -21.05 -18.56
N ALA A 721 20.05 -20.73 -18.50
CA ALA A 721 19.26 -20.37 -19.68
C ALA A 721 19.69 -19.03 -20.30
N THR A 722 20.05 -18.02 -19.50
CA THR A 722 20.47 -16.69 -19.98
C THR A 722 21.92 -16.62 -20.45
N THR A 723 22.81 -17.49 -19.95
CA THR A 723 24.24 -17.52 -20.35
C THR A 723 24.55 -18.45 -21.51
N THR A 724 23.74 -19.50 -21.73
CA THR A 724 23.87 -20.36 -22.92
C THR A 724 23.22 -19.75 -24.17
N THR A 725 22.53 -18.61 -24.03
CA THR A 725 21.99 -17.81 -25.14
C THR A 725 22.79 -16.52 -25.28
N PRO A 726 23.40 -16.17 -26.44
CA PRO A 726 24.20 -14.96 -26.56
C PRO A 726 23.37 -13.70 -26.25
N ALA A 727 23.88 -12.88 -25.33
CA ALA A 727 23.19 -11.71 -24.79
C ALA A 727 22.72 -10.69 -25.85
N LEU A 728 21.49 -10.21 -25.65
CA LEU A 728 20.92 -9.01 -26.27
C LEU A 728 21.83 -7.81 -25.98
N ASN A 729 22.63 -7.41 -26.96
CA ASN A 729 23.38 -6.16 -26.95
C ASN A 729 22.59 -5.13 -27.78
N PRO A 730 22.16 -3.97 -27.25
CA PRO A 730 21.26 -3.04 -27.96
C PRO A 730 21.87 -2.33 -29.19
N LYS A 731 23.10 -2.64 -29.59
CA LYS A 731 23.88 -1.86 -30.56
C LYS A 731 24.25 -2.56 -31.87
N THR A 732 23.65 -3.69 -32.24
CA THR A 732 23.93 -4.30 -33.56
C THR A 732 22.69 -4.71 -34.33
N THR A 733 22.34 -3.87 -35.31
CA THR A 733 21.48 -4.21 -36.44
C THR A 733 22.17 -5.25 -37.31
N THR A 734 21.99 -6.53 -37.01
CA THR A 734 22.28 -7.59 -37.99
C THR A 734 21.30 -8.74 -37.84
N THR A 735 20.45 -8.88 -38.85
CA THR A 735 19.54 -9.99 -39.08
C THR A 735 20.32 -11.31 -39.12
N THR A 736 20.40 -12.03 -38.00
CA THR A 736 20.90 -13.40 -37.98
C THR A 736 19.95 -14.24 -37.14
N THR A 737 19.27 -15.17 -37.79
CA THR A 737 18.42 -16.21 -37.21
C THR A 737 19.20 -17.03 -36.20
N VAL A 738 19.01 -16.78 -34.91
CA VAL A 738 19.45 -17.69 -33.84
C VAL A 738 18.43 -18.81 -33.77
N VAL A 739 18.87 -20.04 -34.06
CA VAL A 739 18.06 -21.25 -33.90
C VAL A 739 17.95 -21.53 -32.39
N ASP A 740 16.78 -21.25 -31.81
CA ASP A 740 16.41 -21.69 -30.46
C ASP A 740 16.24 -23.23 -30.44
N ASP A 741 17.14 -23.99 -29.81
CA ASP A 741 17.05 -25.46 -29.64
C ASP A 741 16.05 -25.87 -28.54
N LEU A 742 14.76 -25.65 -28.80
CA LEU A 742 13.66 -26.05 -27.92
C LEU A 742 13.23 -27.50 -28.20
N SER A 743 12.82 -28.22 -27.15
CA SER A 743 12.17 -29.53 -27.32
C SER A 743 10.97 -29.45 -28.28
N PRO A 744 10.58 -30.56 -28.96
CA PRO A 744 9.43 -30.55 -29.87
C PRO A 744 8.13 -30.06 -29.21
N SER A 745 7.90 -30.41 -27.94
CA SER A 745 6.73 -29.95 -27.18
C SER A 745 6.75 -28.45 -26.89
N LEU A 746 7.91 -27.87 -26.56
CA LEU A 746 8.06 -26.42 -26.37
C LEU A 746 8.00 -25.66 -27.70
N THR A 747 8.52 -26.24 -28.78
CA THR A 747 8.37 -25.70 -30.13
C THR A 747 6.89 -25.66 -30.53
N ASN A 748 6.11 -26.69 -30.19
CA ASN A 748 4.66 -26.69 -30.41
C ASN A 748 3.97 -25.60 -29.59
N LEU A 749 4.26 -25.48 -28.29
CA LEU A 749 3.70 -24.42 -27.44
C LEU A 749 4.01 -23.03 -28.00
N ARG A 750 5.27 -22.78 -28.38
CA ARG A 750 5.66 -21.52 -29.04
C ARG A 750 4.88 -21.28 -30.32
N THR A 751 4.70 -22.31 -31.16
CA THR A 751 4.00 -22.19 -32.45
C THR A 751 2.52 -21.86 -32.25
N VAL A 752 1.85 -22.52 -31.30
CA VAL A 752 0.45 -22.23 -30.94
C VAL A 752 0.31 -20.77 -30.50
N VAL A 753 1.20 -20.29 -29.63
CA VAL A 753 1.18 -18.92 -29.13
C VAL A 753 1.50 -17.89 -30.22
N GLN A 754 2.47 -18.16 -31.10
CA GLN A 754 2.89 -17.20 -32.14
C GLN A 754 1.93 -17.12 -33.33
N ASN A 755 1.18 -18.19 -33.61
CA ASN A 755 0.22 -18.21 -34.71
C ASN A 755 -1.07 -17.45 -34.41
N ASP A 756 -1.32 -17.12 -33.15
CA ASP A 756 -2.44 -16.29 -32.70
C ASP A 756 -1.90 -15.01 -32.07
N LEU A 757 -2.13 -13.87 -32.73
CA LEU A 757 -1.64 -12.57 -32.27
C LEU A 757 -2.14 -12.23 -30.86
N HIS A 758 -3.35 -12.68 -30.50
CA HIS A 758 -3.91 -12.44 -29.17
C HIS A 758 -3.18 -13.28 -28.11
N LEU A 759 -2.90 -14.56 -28.39
CA LEU A 759 -2.12 -15.40 -27.48
C LEU A 759 -0.68 -14.89 -27.31
N ALA A 760 -0.05 -14.41 -28.38
CA ALA A 760 1.29 -13.82 -28.32
C ALA A 760 1.34 -12.60 -27.39
N VAL A 761 0.33 -11.71 -27.49
CA VAL A 761 0.20 -10.55 -26.61
C VAL A 761 -0.01 -10.96 -25.16
N LEU A 762 -0.95 -11.89 -24.90
CA LEU A 762 -1.22 -12.37 -23.54
C LEU A 762 0.01 -13.04 -22.90
N ALA A 763 0.76 -13.82 -23.69
CA ALA A 763 1.94 -14.54 -23.22
C ALA A 763 3.07 -13.61 -22.78
N ASP A 764 3.29 -12.48 -23.46
CA ASP A 764 4.29 -11.48 -23.03
C ASP A 764 3.74 -10.60 -21.89
N GLN A 765 2.47 -10.18 -21.96
CA GLN A 765 1.85 -9.34 -20.94
C GLN A 765 1.80 -10.00 -19.56
N MET A 766 1.59 -11.32 -19.46
CA MET A 766 1.50 -11.98 -18.15
C MET A 766 2.80 -11.89 -17.34
N PHE A 767 3.96 -11.91 -18.00
CA PHE A 767 5.25 -11.72 -17.31
C PHE A 767 5.51 -10.25 -17.00
N THR A 768 5.14 -9.33 -17.91
CA THR A 768 5.29 -7.88 -17.66
C THR A 768 4.40 -7.39 -16.52
N GLN A 769 3.13 -7.83 -16.49
CA GLN A 769 2.18 -7.53 -15.40
C GLN A 769 2.67 -8.08 -14.07
N ALA A 770 3.18 -9.32 -14.04
CA ALA A 770 3.72 -9.91 -12.83
C ALA A 770 4.97 -9.17 -12.32
N ALA A 771 5.91 -8.84 -13.21
CA ALA A 771 7.14 -8.15 -12.83
C ALA A 771 6.92 -6.72 -12.32
N ALA A 772 5.86 -6.04 -12.77
CA ALA A 772 5.49 -4.71 -12.27
C ALA A 772 4.99 -4.73 -10.81
N LEU A 773 4.31 -5.80 -10.41
CA LEU A 773 3.74 -5.96 -9.07
C LEU A 773 4.70 -6.67 -8.11
N GLN A 774 5.47 -7.64 -8.61
CA GLN A 774 6.43 -8.44 -7.86
C GLN A 774 7.68 -8.68 -8.74
N PRO A 775 8.72 -7.84 -8.65
CA PRO A 775 9.92 -7.95 -9.50
C PRO A 775 10.80 -9.17 -9.14
N ARG A 776 10.57 -9.79 -7.98
CA ARG A 776 11.21 -11.01 -7.51
C ARG A 776 10.23 -12.18 -7.53
N ASP A 777 10.74 -13.39 -7.77
CA ASP A 777 9.96 -14.62 -7.66
C ASP A 777 9.74 -15.01 -6.18
N PRO A 778 8.91 -16.05 -5.88
CA PRO A 778 8.66 -16.47 -4.50
C PRO A 778 9.89 -16.98 -3.73
N THR A 779 11.04 -17.09 -4.38
CA THR A 779 12.35 -17.44 -3.78
C THR A 779 13.27 -16.21 -3.64
N GLU A 780 12.72 -15.01 -3.83
CA GLU A 780 13.39 -13.71 -3.81
C GLU A 780 14.46 -13.52 -4.92
N GLN A 781 14.42 -14.33 -5.97
CA GLN A 781 15.33 -14.23 -7.12
C GLN A 781 14.70 -13.41 -8.26
N PRO A 782 15.49 -12.91 -9.24
CA PRO A 782 14.93 -12.19 -10.38
C PRO A 782 13.91 -13.04 -11.15
N ALA A 783 12.66 -12.56 -11.21
CA ALA A 783 11.58 -13.27 -11.88
C ALA A 783 11.81 -13.35 -13.41
N VAL A 784 11.19 -14.33 -14.06
CA VAL A 784 11.18 -14.44 -15.53
C VAL A 784 10.40 -13.26 -16.12
N GLN A 785 11.00 -12.59 -17.10
CA GLN A 785 10.51 -11.30 -17.62
C GLN A 785 9.78 -11.42 -18.97
N SER A 786 9.83 -12.58 -19.63
CA SER A 786 9.18 -12.78 -20.95
C SER A 786 8.84 -14.23 -21.24
N PHE A 787 7.87 -14.45 -22.15
CA PHE A 787 7.50 -15.79 -22.59
C PHE A 787 8.65 -16.54 -23.26
N ARG A 788 9.51 -15.82 -23.99
CA ARG A 788 10.71 -16.42 -24.59
C ARG A 788 11.67 -16.95 -23.54
N GLN A 789 11.95 -16.17 -22.49
CA GLN A 789 12.81 -16.59 -21.39
C GLN A 789 12.18 -17.77 -20.63
N PHE A 790 10.86 -17.74 -20.40
CA PHE A 790 10.13 -18.87 -19.81
C PHE A 790 10.35 -20.17 -20.58
N LEU A 791 10.19 -20.17 -21.91
CA LEU A 791 10.42 -21.36 -22.73
C LEU A 791 11.85 -21.90 -22.60
N GLN A 792 12.84 -21.02 -22.49
CA GLN A 792 14.25 -21.41 -22.34
C GLN A 792 14.51 -22.04 -20.97
N VAL A 793 13.98 -21.46 -19.89
CA VAL A 793 14.14 -22.01 -18.54
C VAL A 793 13.41 -23.35 -18.42
N VAL A 794 12.19 -23.47 -18.96
CA VAL A 794 11.45 -24.76 -18.98
C VAL A 794 12.20 -25.81 -19.80
N ASN A 795 12.85 -25.45 -20.92
CA ASN A 795 13.67 -26.38 -21.70
C ASN A 795 14.83 -26.98 -20.89
N VAL A 796 15.36 -26.23 -19.92
CA VAL A 796 16.38 -26.73 -18.97
C VAL A 796 15.74 -27.55 -17.86
N ILE A 797 14.62 -27.09 -17.27
CA ILE A 797 13.89 -27.81 -16.21
C ILE A 797 13.50 -29.20 -16.69
N MET A 798 12.96 -29.33 -17.91
CA MET A 798 12.50 -30.59 -18.47
C MET A 798 13.60 -31.67 -18.64
N ARG A 799 14.88 -31.29 -18.51
CA ARG A 799 16.05 -32.18 -18.57
C ARG A 799 16.61 -32.51 -17.19
N SER A 800 15.95 -32.07 -16.13
CA SER A 800 16.29 -32.33 -14.74
C SER A 800 15.03 -32.66 -13.93
N GLY A 801 15.20 -33.41 -12.84
CA GLY A 801 14.10 -33.72 -11.93
C GLY A 801 13.99 -32.71 -10.78
N PRO A 802 12.87 -32.75 -10.03
CA PRO A 802 12.63 -31.93 -8.85
C PRO A 802 13.67 -32.24 -7.78
N GLN A 803 14.25 -31.23 -7.13
CA GLN A 803 15.23 -31.45 -6.07
C GLN A 803 14.62 -31.20 -4.69
N PHE A 804 15.03 -31.96 -3.69
CA PHE A 804 14.75 -31.66 -2.29
C PHE A 804 15.95 -30.88 -1.73
N PHE A 805 15.73 -29.95 -0.80
CA PHE A 805 16.82 -29.24 -0.12
C PHE A 805 16.72 -29.47 1.39
N ASP A 806 17.84 -29.44 2.10
CA ASP A 806 17.91 -29.72 3.54
C ASP A 806 18.21 -28.42 4.30
N ARG A 807 17.15 -27.74 4.77
CA ARG A 807 17.25 -26.48 5.53
C ARG A 807 16.30 -26.56 6.73
N PRO A 808 16.82 -26.72 7.97
CA PRO A 808 15.99 -26.71 9.16
C PRO A 808 15.33 -25.34 9.37
N GLY A 809 14.00 -25.30 9.61
CA GLY A 809 13.28 -24.08 9.99
C GLY A 809 12.72 -23.22 8.85
N ASN A 810 12.70 -23.70 7.59
CA ASN A 810 12.06 -22.98 6.47
C ASN A 810 11.24 -23.96 5.61
N GLU A 811 10.11 -24.40 6.15
CA GLU A 811 9.22 -25.40 5.54
C GLU A 811 8.45 -24.86 4.32
N ASP A 812 8.16 -23.55 4.28
CA ASP A 812 7.39 -22.92 3.20
C ASP A 812 8.20 -22.75 1.90
N ALA A 813 9.51 -22.46 2.00
CA ALA A 813 10.41 -22.43 0.84
C ALA A 813 10.54 -23.82 0.17
N MET A 814 10.24 -24.91 0.89
CA MET A 814 10.34 -26.28 0.38
C MET A 814 9.14 -26.66 -0.53
N GLY A 815 7.99 -26.01 -0.35
CA GLY A 815 6.77 -26.26 -1.14
C GLY A 815 6.91 -25.88 -2.62
N PHE A 816 7.65 -24.80 -2.92
CA PHE A 816 7.89 -24.33 -4.28
C PHE A 816 8.97 -25.10 -5.04
N VAL A 817 9.94 -25.65 -4.34
CA VAL A 817 11.05 -26.39 -4.95
C VAL A 817 10.60 -27.73 -5.54
N ALA A 818 9.52 -28.31 -5.00
CA ALA A 818 8.87 -29.50 -5.51
C ALA A 818 7.97 -29.25 -6.74
N ALA A 819 7.86 -28.01 -7.24
CA ALA A 819 7.01 -27.61 -8.35
C ALA A 819 7.68 -26.47 -9.16
N PRO A 820 8.78 -26.75 -9.89
CA PRO A 820 9.62 -25.71 -10.47
C PRO A 820 8.99 -24.95 -11.64
N ILE A 821 8.05 -25.54 -12.39
CA ILE A 821 7.33 -24.78 -13.44
C ILE A 821 6.30 -23.87 -12.79
N ASN A 822 5.62 -24.33 -11.74
CA ASN A 822 4.71 -23.51 -10.95
C ASN A 822 5.43 -22.32 -10.32
N ALA A 823 6.65 -22.51 -9.78
CA ALA A 823 7.46 -21.44 -9.22
C ALA A 823 7.72 -20.29 -10.22
N LEU A 824 7.92 -20.61 -11.51
CA LEU A 824 8.09 -19.59 -12.57
C LEU A 824 6.79 -18.87 -12.92
N LEU A 825 5.65 -19.53 -12.74
CA LEU A 825 4.33 -19.04 -13.16
C LEU A 825 3.48 -18.53 -12.00
N ASN A 826 3.92 -18.66 -10.75
CA ASN A 826 3.17 -18.33 -9.54
C ASN A 826 2.47 -16.96 -9.64
N TYR A 827 3.25 -15.95 -9.99
CA TYR A 827 2.75 -14.60 -10.22
C TYR A 827 2.18 -14.41 -11.63
N PRO A 828 2.87 -14.78 -12.74
CA PRO A 828 2.34 -14.62 -14.09
C PRO A 828 0.94 -15.20 -14.33
N MET A 829 0.64 -16.40 -13.82
CA MET A 829 -0.64 -17.05 -14.06
C MET A 829 -1.82 -16.36 -13.37
N GLY A 830 -1.55 -15.62 -12.28
CA GLY A 830 -2.55 -14.87 -11.52
C GLY A 830 -2.84 -13.47 -12.09
N THR A 831 -2.12 -13.04 -13.12
CA THR A 831 -2.34 -11.75 -13.78
C THR A 831 -3.60 -11.78 -14.66
N ALA A 832 -4.12 -10.62 -15.06
CA ALA A 832 -5.24 -10.58 -16.00
C ALA A 832 -4.91 -11.30 -17.33
N ALA A 833 -3.68 -11.11 -17.85
CA ALA A 833 -3.25 -11.77 -19.07
C ALA A 833 -3.03 -13.28 -18.85
N GLY A 834 -2.45 -13.70 -17.73
CA GLY A 834 -2.25 -15.10 -17.38
C GLY A 834 -3.57 -15.87 -17.19
N TYR A 835 -4.53 -15.25 -16.50
CA TYR A 835 -5.87 -15.79 -16.30
C TYR A 835 -6.61 -16.03 -17.63
N GLU A 836 -6.48 -15.13 -18.59
CA GLU A 836 -7.06 -15.33 -19.93
C GLU A 836 -6.28 -16.38 -20.73
N PHE A 837 -4.94 -16.33 -20.69
CA PHE A 837 -4.06 -17.22 -21.44
C PHE A 837 -4.25 -18.69 -21.06
N PHE A 838 -4.23 -19.02 -19.77
CA PHE A 838 -4.32 -20.40 -19.29
C PHE A 838 -5.74 -20.99 -19.29
N ARG A 839 -6.77 -20.24 -19.71
CA ARG A 839 -8.12 -20.77 -19.97
C ARG A 839 -8.34 -21.18 -21.43
N ARG A 840 -7.38 -20.93 -22.31
CA ARG A 840 -7.45 -21.29 -23.73
C ARG A 840 -7.19 -22.78 -23.91
N SER A 841 -8.09 -23.47 -24.61
CA SER A 841 -8.00 -24.92 -24.84
C SER A 841 -6.71 -25.32 -25.55
N GLU A 842 -6.33 -24.56 -26.57
CA GLU A 842 -5.15 -24.76 -27.40
C GLU A 842 -3.84 -24.57 -26.60
N VAL A 843 -3.82 -23.65 -25.64
CA VAL A 843 -2.69 -23.44 -24.72
C VAL A 843 -2.57 -24.62 -23.77
N ASN A 844 -3.67 -25.08 -23.16
CA ASN A 844 -3.67 -26.22 -22.25
C ASN A 844 -3.30 -27.53 -22.94
N GLU A 845 -3.74 -27.75 -24.18
CA GLU A 845 -3.35 -28.91 -24.97
C GLU A 845 -1.83 -28.93 -25.23
N ALA A 846 -1.28 -27.78 -25.63
CA ALA A 846 0.15 -27.63 -25.87
C ALA A 846 0.98 -27.77 -24.57
N MET A 847 0.55 -27.15 -23.47
CA MET A 847 1.19 -27.24 -22.16
C MET A 847 1.12 -28.66 -21.60
N GLY A 848 -0.01 -29.36 -21.78
CA GLY A 848 -0.10 -30.79 -21.45
C GLY A 848 0.90 -31.64 -22.24
N GLY A 849 1.23 -31.26 -23.48
CA GLY A 849 2.30 -31.89 -24.25
C GLY A 849 3.70 -31.68 -23.67
N VAL A 850 3.95 -30.50 -23.08
CA VAL A 850 5.18 -30.17 -22.35
C VAL A 850 5.27 -31.03 -21.08
N LEU A 851 4.23 -31.05 -20.26
CA LEU A 851 4.18 -31.84 -19.02
C LEU A 851 4.33 -33.34 -19.27
N ARG A 852 3.65 -33.90 -20.28
CA ARG A 852 3.83 -35.32 -20.68
C ARG A 852 5.26 -35.65 -21.12
N THR A 853 5.95 -34.69 -21.75
CA THR A 853 7.34 -34.90 -22.17
C THR A 853 8.26 -34.94 -20.97
N TRP A 854 8.05 -34.07 -20.00
CA TRP A 854 8.81 -34.10 -18.75
C TRP A 854 8.47 -35.31 -17.88
N GLY A 855 7.21 -35.69 -17.76
CA GLY A 855 6.78 -36.89 -17.04
C GLY A 855 7.46 -38.16 -17.56
N ARG A 856 7.68 -38.27 -18.88
CA ARG A 856 8.48 -39.38 -19.46
C ARG A 856 9.94 -39.36 -18.99
N PHE A 857 10.54 -38.19 -18.84
CA PHE A 857 11.87 -38.07 -18.26
C PHE A 857 11.84 -38.48 -16.77
N LEU A 858 10.87 -38.00 -15.98
CA LEU A 858 10.75 -38.34 -14.56
C LEU A 858 10.52 -39.83 -14.31
N ALA A 859 9.81 -40.51 -15.20
CA ALA A 859 9.60 -41.97 -15.16
C ALA A 859 10.83 -42.78 -15.63
N SER A 860 11.81 -42.15 -16.29
CA SER A 860 12.99 -42.82 -16.81
C SER A 860 14.10 -42.97 -15.75
N GLY A 861 15.04 -43.89 -15.98
CA GLY A 861 16.21 -44.04 -15.10
C GLY A 861 17.14 -42.82 -15.05
N GLU A 862 17.04 -41.90 -16.02
CA GLU A 862 17.85 -40.68 -16.05
C GLU A 862 17.47 -39.70 -14.90
N SER A 863 16.26 -39.80 -14.37
CA SER A 863 15.80 -38.95 -13.25
C SER A 863 16.30 -39.41 -11.87
N ARG A 864 16.92 -40.61 -11.78
CA ARG A 864 17.42 -41.18 -10.51
C ARG A 864 18.34 -40.24 -9.75
N GLY A 865 19.17 -39.47 -10.47
CA GLY A 865 20.11 -38.53 -9.85
C GLY A 865 19.45 -37.45 -9.00
N CYS A 866 18.15 -37.21 -9.18
CA CYS A 866 17.38 -36.23 -8.41
C CYS A 866 16.95 -36.76 -7.05
N LEU A 867 16.93 -38.09 -6.83
CA LEU A 867 16.45 -38.71 -5.59
C LEU A 867 17.36 -38.50 -4.40
N ARG A 868 18.66 -38.28 -4.62
CA ARG A 868 19.68 -38.23 -3.55
C ARG A 868 19.31 -37.32 -2.39
N ALA A 869 18.73 -36.16 -2.69
CA ALA A 869 18.29 -35.24 -1.65
C ALA A 869 16.93 -35.66 -1.06
N TRP A 870 16.00 -36.17 -1.86
CA TRP A 870 14.68 -36.62 -1.38
C TRP A 870 14.79 -37.77 -0.38
N VAL A 871 15.77 -38.65 -0.56
CA VAL A 871 16.01 -39.78 0.34
C VAL A 871 17.07 -39.49 1.40
N SER A 872 17.46 -38.22 1.60
CA SER A 872 18.34 -37.85 2.71
C SER A 872 17.69 -38.17 4.07
N ALA A 873 18.47 -38.13 5.15
CA ALA A 873 17.94 -38.34 6.50
C ALA A 873 16.80 -37.34 6.84
N SER A 874 17.00 -36.08 6.48
CA SER A 874 16.05 -34.97 6.60
C SER A 874 14.81 -35.16 5.73
N GLY A 875 14.95 -35.52 4.45
CA GLY A 875 13.82 -35.80 3.57
C GLY A 875 12.97 -36.97 4.06
N GLN A 876 13.63 -38.02 4.53
CA GLN A 876 12.96 -39.16 5.16
C GLN A 876 12.17 -38.75 6.41
N VAL A 877 12.72 -37.89 7.28
CA VAL A 877 12.01 -37.39 8.48
C VAL A 877 10.75 -36.61 8.08
N VAL A 878 10.86 -35.62 7.19
CA VAL A 878 9.71 -34.79 6.78
C VAL A 878 8.59 -35.64 6.18
N MET A 879 8.93 -36.56 5.26
CA MET A 879 7.92 -37.43 4.66
C MET A 879 7.33 -38.44 5.65
N ALA A 880 8.13 -38.92 6.61
CA ALA A 880 7.63 -39.80 7.66
C ALA A 880 6.69 -39.06 8.61
N GLU A 881 7.01 -37.83 9.03
CA GLU A 881 6.14 -36.98 9.85
C GLU A 881 4.80 -36.71 9.16
N ARG A 882 4.84 -36.31 7.88
CA ARG A 882 3.62 -36.07 7.09
C ARG A 882 2.75 -37.31 6.95
N ALA A 883 3.36 -38.49 6.76
CA ALA A 883 2.63 -39.75 6.67
C ALA A 883 2.10 -40.23 8.02
N ASN A 884 2.85 -40.07 9.12
CA ASN A 884 2.43 -40.51 10.44
C ASN A 884 1.19 -39.76 10.95
N GLY A 885 0.97 -38.53 10.48
CA GLY A 885 -0.10 -37.68 10.98
C GLY A 885 0.10 -37.34 12.46
N ARG A 886 -1.00 -37.09 13.18
CA ARG A 886 -0.99 -36.78 14.62
C ARG A 886 -0.93 -38.06 15.47
N LEU A 887 0.25 -38.63 15.69
CA LEU A 887 0.44 -39.77 16.61
C LEU A 887 0.96 -39.28 17.97
N GLU A 888 0.17 -39.47 19.04
CA GLU A 888 0.67 -39.41 20.42
C GLU A 888 1.45 -40.70 20.73
N GLY A 889 2.78 -40.60 20.93
CA GLY A 889 3.62 -41.74 21.33
C GLY A 889 4.77 -42.13 20.40
N GLY A 890 5.04 -41.35 19.34
CA GLY A 890 6.15 -41.57 18.41
C GLY A 890 5.73 -42.29 17.13
N GLY A 891 6.18 -41.77 15.96
CA GLY A 891 5.82 -42.27 14.63
C GLY A 891 6.80 -43.31 14.05
N LEU A 892 6.38 -44.00 12.98
CA LEU A 892 7.23 -44.92 12.23
C LEU A 892 8.25 -44.16 11.37
N ALA A 893 9.46 -44.68 11.23
CA ALA A 893 10.44 -44.09 10.32
C ALA A 893 10.06 -44.31 8.85
N PHE A 894 10.62 -43.53 7.93
CA PHE A 894 10.31 -43.61 6.50
C PHE A 894 10.43 -45.04 5.94
N LYS A 895 11.51 -45.75 6.30
CA LYS A 895 11.77 -47.13 5.84
C LYS A 895 10.80 -48.15 6.44
N ASP A 896 10.16 -47.83 7.56
CA ASP A 896 9.13 -48.68 8.18
C ASP A 896 7.74 -48.39 7.58
N LEU A 897 7.53 -47.17 7.10
CA LEU A 897 6.30 -46.76 6.43
C LEU A 897 6.23 -47.25 4.99
N PHE A 898 7.28 -47.04 4.20
CA PHE A 898 7.26 -47.21 2.74
C PHE A 898 8.09 -48.42 2.27
N VAL A 899 7.70 -48.97 1.12
CA VAL A 899 8.47 -50.01 0.44
C VAL A 899 9.72 -49.40 -0.19
N CYS A 900 10.88 -49.62 0.41
CA CYS A 900 12.18 -49.26 -0.15
C CYS A 900 12.80 -50.49 -0.84
N PRO A 901 12.93 -50.54 -2.18
CA PRO A 901 13.46 -51.71 -2.89
C PRO A 901 14.88 -52.11 -2.45
N ASP A 902 15.73 -51.13 -2.12
CA ASP A 902 17.04 -51.35 -1.51
C ASP A 902 17.24 -50.36 -0.34
N PRO A 903 16.88 -50.75 0.89
CA PRO A 903 16.96 -49.87 2.05
C PRO A 903 18.39 -49.43 2.42
N GLU A 904 19.41 -50.14 1.93
CA GLU A 904 20.82 -49.85 2.21
C GLU A 904 21.42 -48.86 1.19
N ASP A 905 20.76 -48.64 0.05
CA ASP A 905 21.13 -47.62 -0.92
C ASP A 905 20.82 -46.21 -0.38
N GLY A 906 21.86 -45.54 0.12
CA GLY A 906 21.77 -44.17 0.65
C GLY A 906 21.55 -43.07 -0.39
N GLU A 907 21.57 -43.37 -1.69
CA GLU A 907 21.35 -42.37 -2.75
C GLU A 907 19.97 -42.45 -3.38
N THR A 908 19.36 -43.64 -3.47
CA THR A 908 18.05 -43.79 -4.10
C THR A 908 17.06 -44.68 -3.35
N LEU A 909 17.45 -45.31 -2.24
CA LEU A 909 16.67 -46.36 -1.56
C LEU A 909 16.19 -47.49 -2.48
N GLY A 910 16.87 -47.67 -3.63
CA GLY A 910 16.55 -48.66 -4.66
C GLY A 910 15.44 -48.28 -5.65
N TYR A 911 14.86 -47.07 -5.60
CA TYR A 911 13.85 -46.66 -6.57
C TYR A 911 14.44 -46.48 -7.98
N GLU A 912 13.74 -46.97 -9.01
CA GLU A 912 14.23 -47.00 -10.40
C GLU A 912 14.20 -45.64 -11.10
N SER A 913 13.33 -44.72 -10.64
CA SER A 913 13.16 -43.38 -11.18
C SER A 913 12.55 -42.45 -10.13
N TRP A 914 12.56 -41.15 -10.40
CA TRP A 914 11.93 -40.15 -9.53
C TRP A 914 10.42 -40.41 -9.39
N ASP A 915 9.74 -40.72 -10.49
CA ASP A 915 8.30 -41.01 -10.46
C ASP A 915 7.99 -42.25 -9.61
N ALA A 916 8.80 -43.31 -9.72
CA ALA A 916 8.63 -44.53 -8.92
C ALA A 916 8.71 -44.28 -7.39
N PHE A 917 9.55 -43.32 -6.99
CA PHE A 917 9.62 -42.84 -5.60
C PHE A 917 8.42 -41.97 -5.22
N PHE A 918 7.93 -41.12 -6.13
CA PHE A 918 6.80 -40.25 -5.86
C PHE A 918 5.51 -41.05 -5.63
N VAL A 919 5.26 -42.04 -6.50
CA VAL A 919 4.14 -42.98 -6.38
C VAL A 919 4.49 -44.20 -5.50
N ARG A 920 5.39 -44.03 -4.54
CA ARG A 920 5.80 -45.07 -3.57
C ARG A 920 4.60 -45.72 -2.89
N ARG A 921 4.80 -46.95 -2.43
CA ARG A 921 3.78 -47.75 -1.72
C ARG A 921 4.08 -47.80 -0.23
N PHE A 922 3.04 -47.80 0.59
CA PHE A 922 3.16 -48.21 1.98
C PHE A 922 3.54 -49.69 2.07
N ARG A 923 4.27 -50.07 3.13
CA ARG A 923 4.47 -51.48 3.44
C ARG A 923 3.14 -52.11 3.86
N GLU A 924 3.02 -53.40 3.61
CA GLU A 924 1.82 -54.16 4.00
C GLU A 924 1.56 -54.03 5.51
N GLY A 925 0.31 -53.80 5.89
CA GLY A 925 -0.11 -53.66 7.29
C GLY A 925 0.08 -52.26 7.91
N VAL A 926 0.74 -51.32 7.23
CA VAL A 926 0.99 -49.95 7.78
C VAL A 926 -0.25 -49.04 7.75
N ARG A 927 -1.20 -49.32 6.83
CA ARG A 927 -2.47 -48.58 6.68
C ARG A 927 -3.66 -49.54 6.65
N PRO A 928 -3.97 -50.23 7.75
CA PRO A 928 -5.17 -51.05 7.82
C PRO A 928 -6.42 -50.19 7.64
N VAL A 929 -7.47 -50.79 7.07
CA VAL A 929 -8.76 -50.13 6.93
C VAL A 929 -9.44 -50.08 8.28
N GLU A 930 -9.75 -48.87 8.77
CA GLU A 930 -10.60 -48.72 9.96
C GLU A 930 -12.03 -49.13 9.58
N PHE A 931 -12.64 -50.02 10.37
CA PHE A 931 -13.97 -50.60 10.13
C PHE A 931 -14.11 -51.28 8.75
N PRO A 932 -13.34 -52.34 8.41
CA PRO A 932 -13.45 -53.00 7.12
C PRO A 932 -14.83 -53.66 6.93
N ASP A 933 -15.32 -53.69 5.68
CA ASP A 933 -16.69 -54.12 5.37
C ASP A 933 -16.93 -55.63 5.58
N ASP A 934 -15.87 -56.44 5.67
CA ASP A 934 -15.88 -57.91 5.73
C ASP A 934 -15.60 -58.49 7.13
N GLU A 935 -15.41 -57.65 8.16
CA GLU A 935 -15.26 -58.09 9.55
C GLU A 935 -16.58 -58.02 10.33
N ASP A 936 -16.93 -59.11 11.03
CA ASP A 936 -18.07 -59.16 11.96
C ASP A 936 -17.72 -58.38 13.24
N HIS A 937 -18.21 -57.15 13.39
CA HIS A 937 -18.05 -56.38 14.63
C HIS A 937 -19.01 -56.85 15.73
N ASN A 938 -18.44 -57.31 16.85
CA ASN A 938 -19.18 -57.68 18.07
C ASN A 938 -19.60 -56.45 18.92
N GLY A 939 -20.08 -55.38 18.29
CA GLY A 939 -20.82 -54.27 18.93
C GLY A 939 -20.11 -53.52 20.07
N GLY A 940 -18.77 -53.45 20.08
CA GLY A 940 -18.00 -52.90 21.21
C GLY A 940 -17.20 -51.61 20.96
N GLU A 941 -16.88 -51.29 19.70
CA GLU A 941 -16.04 -50.13 19.38
C GLU A 941 -16.89 -48.87 19.21
N LYS A 942 -16.54 -47.83 19.97
CA LYS A 942 -17.16 -46.51 19.92
C LYS A 942 -16.30 -45.57 19.10
N LEU A 943 -16.92 -44.80 18.22
CA LEU A 943 -16.29 -43.69 17.52
C LEU A 943 -16.77 -42.38 18.12
N SER A 944 -15.83 -41.54 18.54
CA SER A 944 -16.12 -40.16 18.92
C SER A 944 -16.37 -39.36 17.64
N VAL A 945 -17.56 -38.81 17.50
CA VAL A 945 -17.95 -37.97 16.36
C VAL A 945 -18.33 -36.58 16.83
N THR A 946 -18.04 -35.57 16.00
CA THR A 946 -18.37 -34.18 16.28
C THR A 946 -19.77 -33.87 15.75
N GLY A 947 -20.67 -33.44 16.64
CA GLY A 947 -22.01 -32.94 16.30
C GLY A 947 -22.19 -31.46 16.68
N SER A 948 -23.35 -30.88 16.36
CA SER A 948 -23.71 -29.49 16.69
C SER A 948 -23.69 -29.18 18.20
N SER A 949 -23.85 -30.21 19.05
CA SER A 949 -23.85 -30.12 20.51
C SER A 949 -22.53 -30.58 21.18
N GLY A 950 -21.46 -30.77 20.41
CA GLY A 950 -20.14 -31.25 20.89
C GLY A 950 -19.77 -32.68 20.45
N THR A 951 -18.67 -33.22 20.99
CA THR A 951 -18.20 -34.59 20.71
C THR A 951 -19.07 -35.62 21.45
N VAL A 952 -19.57 -36.62 20.73
CA VAL A 952 -20.36 -37.74 21.27
C VAL A 952 -19.78 -39.06 20.78
N ASP A 953 -19.68 -40.05 21.67
CA ASP A 953 -19.33 -41.41 21.28
C ASP A 953 -20.54 -42.15 20.69
N ILE A 954 -20.46 -42.52 19.42
CA ILE A 954 -21.46 -43.36 18.75
C ILE A 954 -20.98 -44.80 18.67
N GLN A 955 -21.90 -45.74 18.85
CA GLN A 955 -21.67 -47.14 18.61
C GLN A 955 -21.86 -47.43 17.11
N VAL A 956 -20.88 -48.05 16.47
CA VAL A 956 -20.98 -48.46 15.07
C VAL A 956 -21.44 -49.91 15.00
N ASP A 957 -22.70 -50.08 14.58
CA ASP A 957 -23.33 -51.40 14.44
C ASP A 957 -23.14 -52.01 13.02
N ASP A 958 -22.76 -51.19 12.04
CA ASP A 958 -22.61 -51.56 10.63
C ASP A 958 -21.36 -50.89 10.04
N ASN A 959 -20.32 -51.65 9.74
CA ASN A 959 -19.06 -51.12 9.20
C ASN A 959 -19.24 -50.43 7.85
N THR A 960 -20.26 -50.82 7.08
CA THR A 960 -20.54 -50.17 5.79
C THR A 960 -21.08 -48.75 5.96
N SER A 961 -21.46 -48.34 7.18
CA SER A 961 -21.84 -46.96 7.50
C SER A 961 -20.65 -46.01 7.69
N VAL A 962 -19.44 -46.55 7.87
CA VAL A 962 -18.21 -45.78 8.05
C VAL A 962 -17.55 -45.53 6.69
N ILE A 963 -17.44 -44.25 6.34
CA ILE A 963 -16.68 -43.76 5.19
C ILE A 963 -15.24 -43.55 5.63
N VAL A 964 -14.27 -44.13 4.92
CA VAL A 964 -12.85 -43.90 5.21
C VAL A 964 -12.28 -42.81 4.30
N ASN A 965 -11.22 -42.18 4.77
CA ASN A 965 -10.51 -41.16 4.02
C ASN A 965 -9.77 -41.78 2.81
N ALA A 966 -9.92 -41.16 1.64
CA ALA A 966 -9.46 -41.71 0.36
C ALA A 966 -7.97 -41.48 0.08
N CYS A 967 -7.36 -40.47 0.71
CA CYS A 967 -5.99 -40.04 0.44
C CYS A 967 -5.26 -39.69 1.75
N GLU A 968 -3.93 -39.69 1.79
CA GLU A 968 -3.19 -39.01 2.87
C GLU A 968 -3.28 -37.49 2.63
N SER A 969 -4.23 -36.82 3.27
CA SER A 969 -4.59 -35.44 2.92
C SER A 969 -5.07 -34.62 4.11
N ALA A 970 -4.76 -33.33 4.11
CA ALA A 970 -5.25 -32.37 5.09
C ALA A 970 -6.67 -31.90 4.71
N PRO A 971 -7.65 -31.94 5.65
CA PRO A 971 -9.02 -31.48 5.37
C PRO A 971 -9.04 -29.98 5.05
N LEU A 972 -9.75 -29.60 3.99
CA LEU A 972 -9.86 -28.20 3.55
C LEU A 972 -11.20 -27.58 3.98
N GLN A 973 -12.31 -28.15 3.52
CA GLN A 973 -13.64 -27.62 3.80
C GLN A 973 -14.74 -28.68 3.61
N VAL A 974 -15.88 -28.46 4.26
CA VAL A 974 -17.12 -29.21 4.05
C VAL A 974 -18.20 -28.21 3.67
N VAL A 975 -18.88 -28.45 2.56
CA VAL A 975 -19.95 -27.58 2.06
C VAL A 975 -21.21 -28.40 1.82
N SER A 976 -22.29 -28.03 2.49
CA SER A 976 -23.63 -28.61 2.34
C SER A 976 -24.51 -27.74 1.43
N ASP A 977 -25.64 -28.29 1.02
CA ASP A 977 -26.64 -27.65 0.14
C ASP A 977 -26.05 -27.21 -1.22
N VAL A 978 -25.26 -28.09 -1.84
CA VAL A 978 -24.55 -27.75 -3.08
C VAL A 978 -25.50 -27.61 -4.29
N ALA A 979 -25.32 -26.55 -5.07
CA ALA A 979 -26.16 -26.24 -6.20
C ALA A 979 -25.72 -26.94 -7.49
N LEU A 980 -26.66 -27.15 -8.42
CA LEU A 980 -26.36 -27.72 -9.74
C LEU A 980 -25.43 -26.81 -10.57
N ARG A 981 -25.68 -25.50 -10.50
CA ARG A 981 -24.86 -24.44 -11.07
C ARG A 981 -24.72 -23.35 -10.00
N ALA A 982 -23.53 -22.82 -9.86
CA ALA A 982 -23.28 -21.70 -8.97
C ALA A 982 -22.45 -20.64 -9.68
N ASP A 983 -22.86 -19.39 -9.54
CA ASP A 983 -22.14 -18.24 -10.12
C ASP A 983 -20.99 -17.85 -9.19
N VAL A 984 -19.79 -17.62 -9.74
CA VAL A 984 -18.64 -17.13 -8.97
C VAL A 984 -18.94 -15.73 -8.45
N THR A 985 -19.04 -15.55 -7.13
CA THR A 985 -19.37 -14.27 -6.49
C THR A 985 -18.13 -13.47 -6.10
N LEU A 986 -18.29 -12.17 -5.86
CA LEU A 986 -17.19 -11.26 -5.49
C LEU A 986 -16.56 -11.57 -4.11
N LYS A 987 -17.22 -12.37 -3.26
CA LYS A 987 -16.82 -12.72 -1.88
C LYS A 987 -16.94 -14.23 -1.56
N GLY A 988 -16.61 -15.11 -2.51
CA GLY A 988 -16.55 -16.55 -2.26
C GLY A 988 -16.33 -17.41 -3.51
N GLN A 989 -15.87 -18.65 -3.32
CA GLN A 989 -15.72 -19.65 -4.40
C GLN A 989 -16.78 -20.75 -4.27
N PRO A 990 -17.86 -20.73 -5.06
CA PRO A 990 -18.88 -21.78 -4.95
C PRO A 990 -18.52 -23.02 -5.78
N TYR A 991 -19.03 -24.17 -5.35
CA TYR A 991 -18.97 -25.42 -6.12
C TYR A 991 -20.11 -25.48 -7.14
N SER A 992 -19.76 -25.62 -8.42
CA SER A 992 -20.73 -25.89 -9.49
C SER A 992 -20.70 -27.37 -9.85
N LEU A 993 -21.71 -28.14 -9.44
CA LEU A 993 -21.78 -29.58 -9.75
C LEU A 993 -21.76 -29.85 -11.25
N THR A 994 -22.38 -28.99 -12.06
CA THR A 994 -22.34 -29.08 -13.53
C THR A 994 -20.91 -29.02 -14.04
N ASP A 995 -20.10 -28.10 -13.53
CA ASP A 995 -18.74 -27.93 -14.01
C ASP A 995 -17.85 -29.02 -13.44
N MET A 996 -17.86 -29.24 -12.12
CA MET A 996 -17.08 -30.30 -11.45
C MET A 996 -17.30 -31.68 -12.07
N LEU A 997 -18.55 -32.03 -12.36
CA LEU A 997 -18.95 -33.34 -12.88
C LEU A 997 -19.14 -33.36 -14.40
N ASN A 998 -18.57 -32.40 -15.14
CA ASN A 998 -18.56 -32.36 -16.60
C ASN A 998 -19.95 -32.53 -17.25
N ASN A 999 -20.96 -31.92 -16.63
CA ASN A 999 -22.36 -31.98 -17.03
C ASN A 999 -22.89 -33.42 -17.17
N ASN A 1000 -22.35 -34.36 -16.39
CA ASN A 1000 -22.77 -35.75 -16.35
C ASN A 1000 -24.25 -35.86 -15.92
N ALA A 1001 -24.96 -36.85 -16.45
CA ALA A 1001 -26.38 -37.10 -16.17
C ALA A 1001 -26.67 -37.41 -14.68
N PHE A 1002 -25.67 -37.83 -13.90
CA PHE A 1002 -25.77 -38.04 -12.46
C PHE A 1002 -25.66 -36.75 -11.65
N ALA A 1003 -25.11 -35.66 -12.19
CA ALA A 1003 -24.91 -34.40 -11.45
C ALA A 1003 -26.17 -33.86 -10.75
N PRO A 1004 -27.38 -33.88 -11.37
CA PRO A 1004 -28.61 -33.45 -10.70
C PRO A 1004 -28.97 -34.26 -9.45
N GLN A 1005 -28.48 -35.49 -9.30
CA GLN A 1005 -28.76 -36.32 -8.13
C GLN A 1005 -28.00 -35.87 -6.88
N PHE A 1006 -26.98 -35.03 -7.03
CA PHE A 1006 -26.16 -34.52 -5.92
C PHE A 1006 -26.59 -33.13 -5.44
N VAL A 1007 -27.59 -32.51 -6.07
CA VAL A 1007 -28.09 -31.18 -5.72
C VAL A 1007 -28.70 -31.21 -4.32
N GLY A 1008 -28.33 -30.23 -3.48
CA GLY A 1008 -28.70 -30.18 -2.07
C GLY A 1008 -27.88 -31.15 -1.19
N GLY A 1009 -26.86 -31.79 -1.75
CA GLY A 1009 -25.97 -32.72 -1.06
C GLY A 1009 -24.81 -32.04 -0.34
N THR A 1010 -23.77 -32.83 -0.03
CA THR A 1010 -22.58 -32.38 0.73
C THR A 1010 -21.30 -32.72 0.00
N ILE A 1011 -20.33 -31.79 0.00
CA ILE A 1011 -18.98 -31.98 -0.51
C ILE A 1011 -17.97 -31.89 0.64
N TYR A 1012 -17.09 -32.87 0.76
CA TYR A 1012 -15.86 -32.80 1.55
C TYR A 1012 -14.68 -32.62 0.61
N GLN A 1013 -13.84 -31.59 0.80
CA GLN A 1013 -12.60 -31.39 0.04
C GLN A 1013 -11.37 -31.48 0.95
N ALA A 1014 -10.30 -32.08 0.45
CA ALA A 1014 -9.00 -32.14 1.14
C ALA A 1014 -7.82 -32.00 0.16
N TYR A 1015 -6.65 -31.61 0.68
CA TYR A 1015 -5.43 -31.29 -0.07
C TYR A 1015 -4.27 -32.24 0.25
N LEU A 1016 -3.47 -32.56 -0.77
CA LEU A 1016 -2.27 -33.39 -0.68
C LEU A 1016 -1.04 -32.54 -1.02
N SER A 1017 -0.16 -32.35 -0.03
CA SER A 1017 1.20 -31.82 -0.23
C SER A 1017 2.06 -32.80 -1.03
N ALA A 1018 3.06 -32.32 -1.77
CA ALA A 1018 4.05 -33.13 -2.51
C ALA A 1018 4.82 -34.14 -1.63
N PHE A 1019 4.84 -33.95 -0.31
CA PHE A 1019 5.44 -34.90 0.64
C PHE A 1019 4.52 -36.06 1.02
N SER A 1020 3.25 -35.98 0.65
CA SER A 1020 2.21 -36.95 1.03
C SER A 1020 2.32 -38.23 0.19
N TYR A 1021 1.47 -39.20 0.50
CA TYR A 1021 1.26 -40.37 -0.33
C TYR A 1021 0.20 -40.06 -1.39
N HIS A 1022 0.56 -40.22 -2.67
CA HIS A 1022 -0.23 -39.75 -3.81
C HIS A 1022 -1.06 -40.83 -4.50
N ARG A 1023 -1.24 -42.00 -3.89
CA ARG A 1023 -2.18 -43.01 -4.38
C ARG A 1023 -3.50 -42.87 -3.65
N TRP A 1024 -4.60 -43.00 -4.40
CA TRP A 1024 -5.93 -42.82 -3.85
C TRP A 1024 -6.63 -44.17 -3.62
N HIS A 1025 -7.56 -44.21 -2.68
CA HIS A 1025 -8.22 -45.44 -2.22
C HIS A 1025 -9.74 -45.26 -2.18
N ALA A 1026 -10.48 -46.36 -2.31
CA ALA A 1026 -11.94 -46.35 -2.26
C ALA A 1026 -12.43 -46.01 -0.83
N PRO A 1027 -13.16 -44.90 -0.63
CA PRO A 1027 -13.65 -44.49 0.68
C PRO A 1027 -14.80 -45.38 1.20
N VAL A 1028 -15.46 -46.13 0.31
CA VAL A 1028 -16.54 -47.09 0.60
C VAL A 1028 -16.43 -48.31 -0.30
N GLY A 1029 -16.98 -49.45 0.13
CA GLY A 1029 -17.20 -50.60 -0.73
C GLY A 1029 -18.43 -50.42 -1.62
N GLY A 1030 -18.36 -50.89 -2.86
CA GLY A 1030 -19.44 -50.71 -3.83
C GLY A 1030 -19.08 -51.03 -5.26
N ARG A 1031 -20.05 -50.81 -6.16
CA ARG A 1031 -19.87 -51.00 -7.59
C ARG A 1031 -19.45 -49.69 -8.24
N ILE A 1032 -18.38 -49.68 -9.01
CA ILE A 1032 -18.02 -48.54 -9.86
C ILE A 1032 -19.09 -48.40 -10.95
N VAL A 1033 -19.76 -47.26 -10.97
CA VAL A 1033 -20.83 -46.96 -11.94
C VAL A 1033 -20.22 -46.41 -13.22
N GLU A 1034 -19.33 -45.43 -13.08
CA GLU A 1034 -18.71 -44.71 -14.18
C GLU A 1034 -17.37 -44.12 -13.74
N VAL A 1035 -16.46 -43.96 -14.70
CA VAL A 1035 -15.15 -43.31 -14.54
C VAL A 1035 -14.99 -42.32 -15.68
N GLU A 1036 -14.73 -41.05 -15.37
CA GLU A 1036 -14.48 -40.00 -16.35
C GLU A 1036 -13.09 -39.40 -16.16
N MET A 1037 -12.38 -39.20 -17.26
CA MET A 1037 -11.13 -38.45 -17.32
C MET A 1037 -11.40 -37.15 -18.06
N ILE A 1038 -11.42 -36.04 -17.33
CA ILE A 1038 -11.84 -34.74 -17.85
C ILE A 1038 -10.59 -33.88 -18.09
N PRO A 1039 -10.26 -33.53 -19.34
CA PRO A 1039 -9.19 -32.58 -19.62
C PRO A 1039 -9.61 -31.18 -19.14
N GLY A 1040 -8.69 -30.47 -18.49
CA GLY A 1040 -8.95 -29.13 -17.99
C GLY A 1040 -7.69 -28.27 -17.98
N THR A 1041 -7.73 -27.21 -17.21
CA THR A 1041 -6.59 -26.30 -17.06
C THR A 1041 -5.47 -26.92 -16.24
N TYR A 1042 -4.23 -26.46 -16.48
CA TYR A 1042 -3.04 -26.84 -15.71
C TYR A 1042 -2.59 -25.71 -14.79
N PHE A 1043 -2.42 -24.49 -15.32
CA PHE A 1043 -1.92 -23.32 -14.59
C PHE A 1043 -2.97 -22.19 -14.58
N SER A 1044 -4.18 -22.48 -14.09
CA SER A 1044 -5.26 -21.50 -13.99
C SER A 1044 -5.70 -21.35 -12.55
N VAL A 1045 -5.74 -20.11 -12.07
CA VAL A 1045 -6.17 -19.74 -10.72
C VAL A 1045 -7.32 -18.75 -10.78
N ASN A 1046 -8.02 -18.56 -9.68
CA ASN A 1046 -9.00 -17.48 -9.59
C ASN A 1046 -8.27 -16.13 -9.59
N ARG A 1047 -8.59 -15.28 -10.56
CA ARG A 1047 -8.00 -13.95 -10.73
C ARG A 1047 -8.04 -13.13 -9.43
N TYR A 1048 -9.15 -13.16 -8.70
CA TYR A 1048 -9.35 -12.35 -7.48
C TYR A 1048 -8.60 -12.85 -6.25
N GLN A 1049 -7.93 -14.00 -6.36
CA GLN A 1049 -7.09 -14.56 -5.30
C GLN A 1049 -5.63 -14.74 -5.75
N GLY A 1050 -5.32 -14.57 -7.04
CA GLY A 1050 -3.95 -14.52 -7.59
C GLY A 1050 -3.28 -13.15 -7.40
N ILE A 1051 -2.29 -12.80 -8.24
CA ILE A 1051 -1.58 -11.51 -8.09
C ILE A 1051 -2.44 -10.27 -8.35
N ALA A 1052 -3.58 -10.39 -9.04
CA ALA A 1052 -4.54 -9.29 -9.13
C ALA A 1052 -5.26 -8.99 -7.80
N ALA A 1053 -5.09 -9.80 -6.76
CA ALA A 1053 -5.47 -9.45 -5.39
C ALA A 1053 -4.57 -8.35 -4.80
N CYS A 1054 -3.41 -8.08 -5.41
CA CYS A 1054 -2.54 -6.94 -5.08
C CYS A 1054 -3.05 -5.62 -5.67
N ASP A 1055 -3.94 -5.67 -6.67
CA ASP A 1055 -4.52 -4.51 -7.37
C ASP A 1055 -5.97 -4.19 -6.90
N ASN A 1056 -6.52 -5.00 -5.99
CA ASN A 1056 -7.84 -4.75 -5.43
C ASN A 1056 -7.66 -4.21 -4.01
N ASP A 1057 -8.23 -3.03 -3.74
CA ASP A 1057 -8.34 -2.37 -2.43
C ASP A 1057 -9.20 -3.17 -1.43
N ASN A 1058 -8.96 -4.48 -1.30
CA ASN A 1058 -9.78 -5.43 -0.55
C ASN A 1058 -8.89 -6.11 0.50
N GLU A 1059 -9.02 -5.65 1.75
CA GLU A 1059 -8.21 -6.07 2.91
C GLU A 1059 -8.38 -7.53 3.35
N ASP A 1060 -9.24 -8.31 2.68
CA ASP A 1060 -9.47 -9.72 2.98
C ASP A 1060 -8.49 -10.67 2.23
N THR A 1061 -7.56 -10.16 1.43
CA THR A 1061 -6.57 -11.01 0.73
C THR A 1061 -5.13 -10.68 1.14
N ASP A 1062 -4.52 -11.58 1.93
CA ASP A 1062 -3.12 -11.60 2.38
C ASP A 1062 -2.12 -11.68 1.20
N GLY A 1063 -2.08 -10.68 0.31
CA GLY A 1063 -1.25 -10.67 -0.90
C GLY A 1063 -1.67 -11.69 -1.97
N PRO A 1064 -0.82 -11.98 -2.97
CA PRO A 1064 -1.11 -12.99 -4.00
C PRO A 1064 -1.25 -14.38 -3.37
N ASP A 1065 -2.03 -15.28 -3.98
CA ASP A 1065 -2.10 -16.71 -3.59
C ASP A 1065 -0.67 -17.24 -3.30
N PRO A 1066 -0.37 -17.63 -2.04
CA PRO A 1066 1.00 -17.87 -1.61
C PRO A 1066 1.73 -18.95 -2.39
N GLN A 1067 1.03 -19.82 -3.14
CA GLN A 1067 1.63 -20.79 -4.06
C GLN A 1067 0.86 -20.92 -5.39
N ALA A 1068 -0.13 -20.04 -5.63
CA ALA A 1068 -1.01 -19.99 -6.81
C ALA A 1068 -1.55 -21.36 -7.25
N PRO A 1069 -1.97 -22.20 -6.28
CA PRO A 1069 -3.40 -22.50 -6.26
C PRO A 1069 -4.01 -22.71 -4.86
N CYS A 1070 -3.31 -22.37 -3.77
CA CYS A 1070 -3.75 -22.68 -2.40
C CYS A 1070 -5.11 -22.04 -2.08
N ARG A 1071 -5.36 -20.82 -2.54
CA ARG A 1071 -6.64 -20.12 -2.33
C ARG A 1071 -7.68 -20.48 -3.38
N SER A 1072 -7.25 -21.00 -4.53
CA SER A 1072 -8.10 -21.31 -5.69
C SER A 1072 -8.65 -22.74 -5.73
N GLN A 1073 -8.56 -23.51 -4.65
CA GLN A 1073 -8.86 -24.95 -4.64
C GLN A 1073 -10.29 -25.33 -5.09
N ALA A 1074 -11.32 -24.58 -4.69
CA ALA A 1074 -12.70 -24.86 -5.08
C ALA A 1074 -12.95 -24.52 -6.57
N TYR A 1075 -12.35 -23.43 -7.06
CA TYR A 1075 -12.30 -23.09 -8.48
C TYR A 1075 -11.61 -24.18 -9.30
N THR A 1076 -10.43 -24.65 -8.86
CA THR A 1076 -9.65 -25.71 -9.52
C THR A 1076 -10.44 -27.00 -9.67
N ALA A 1077 -11.26 -27.36 -8.69
CA ALA A 1077 -12.13 -28.55 -8.76
C ALA A 1077 -13.13 -28.51 -9.92
N SER A 1078 -13.42 -27.32 -10.46
CA SER A 1078 -14.35 -27.13 -11.59
C SER A 1078 -13.65 -26.99 -12.94
N VAL A 1079 -12.43 -26.43 -12.97
CA VAL A 1079 -11.75 -26.08 -14.24
C VAL A 1079 -10.54 -26.95 -14.59
N ALA A 1080 -9.88 -27.54 -13.60
CA ALA A 1080 -8.62 -28.24 -13.80
C ALA A 1080 -8.81 -29.65 -14.34
N THR A 1081 -7.73 -30.24 -14.85
CA THR A 1081 -7.74 -31.65 -15.25
C THR A 1081 -8.08 -32.53 -14.06
N ARG A 1082 -9.06 -33.43 -14.20
CA ARG A 1082 -9.58 -34.23 -13.08
C ARG A 1082 -10.11 -35.58 -13.51
N ALA A 1083 -10.10 -36.53 -12.58
CA ALA A 1083 -10.74 -37.82 -12.72
C ALA A 1083 -11.96 -37.89 -11.80
N VAL A 1084 -13.09 -38.39 -12.31
CA VAL A 1084 -14.30 -38.59 -11.52
C VAL A 1084 -14.62 -40.08 -11.47
N VAL A 1085 -14.79 -40.62 -10.26
CA VAL A 1085 -15.18 -42.01 -10.04
C VAL A 1085 -16.52 -42.02 -9.32
N TYR A 1086 -17.54 -42.60 -9.96
CA TYR A 1086 -18.85 -42.79 -9.36
C TYR A 1086 -18.95 -44.17 -8.75
N ILE A 1087 -19.29 -44.25 -7.46
CA ILE A 1087 -19.43 -45.50 -6.72
C ILE A 1087 -20.86 -45.62 -6.22
N GLN A 1088 -21.54 -46.71 -6.58
CA GLN A 1088 -22.76 -47.13 -5.92
C GLN A 1088 -22.36 -47.88 -4.66
N ALA A 1089 -22.40 -47.20 -3.51
CA ALA A 1089 -22.02 -47.77 -2.23
C ALA A 1089 -22.93 -48.96 -1.86
N ARG A 1090 -22.35 -49.95 -1.18
CA ARG A 1090 -23.09 -51.10 -0.62
C ARG A 1090 -24.11 -50.66 0.42
N ASN A 1091 -23.76 -49.65 1.24
CA ASN A 1091 -24.69 -49.10 2.20
C ASN A 1091 -25.72 -48.22 1.47
N PRO A 1092 -27.03 -48.57 1.53
CA PRO A 1092 -28.06 -47.82 0.83
C PRO A 1092 -28.24 -46.39 1.35
N ARG A 1093 -27.84 -46.09 2.61
CA ARG A 1093 -27.89 -44.74 3.18
C ARG A 1093 -26.93 -43.78 2.49
N ILE A 1094 -25.78 -44.27 2.04
CA ILE A 1094 -24.83 -43.51 1.19
C ILE A 1094 -25.35 -43.51 -0.25
N GLY A 1095 -25.61 -44.72 -0.77
CA GLY A 1095 -25.97 -44.98 -2.15
C GLY A 1095 -24.96 -44.43 -3.17
N LEU A 1096 -25.42 -43.74 -4.22
CA LEU A 1096 -24.51 -43.21 -5.24
C LEU A 1096 -23.68 -42.04 -4.68
N MET A 1097 -22.35 -42.16 -4.75
CA MET A 1097 -21.40 -41.09 -4.43
C MET A 1097 -20.47 -40.83 -5.61
N ALA A 1098 -19.94 -39.61 -5.70
CA ALA A 1098 -18.87 -39.28 -6.65
C ALA A 1098 -17.59 -38.91 -5.89
N ILE A 1099 -16.46 -39.32 -6.44
CA ILE A 1099 -15.14 -38.95 -5.95
C ILE A 1099 -14.45 -38.21 -7.08
N VAL A 1100 -14.10 -36.95 -6.83
CA VAL A 1100 -13.43 -36.10 -7.81
C VAL A 1100 -12.00 -35.94 -7.38
N PHE A 1101 -11.07 -36.33 -8.23
CA PHE A 1101 -9.66 -36.17 -8.00
C PHE A 1101 -9.10 -35.12 -8.93
N VAL A 1102 -8.53 -34.07 -8.36
CA VAL A 1102 -8.22 -32.82 -9.05
C VAL A 1102 -6.71 -32.69 -9.19
N GLY A 1103 -6.26 -32.71 -10.44
CA GLY A 1103 -4.89 -32.39 -10.80
C GLY A 1103 -4.67 -30.88 -10.88
N MET A 1104 -3.52 -30.40 -10.46
CA MET A 1104 -3.26 -28.97 -10.23
C MET A 1104 -1.82 -28.61 -10.63
N THR A 1105 -1.59 -27.45 -11.24
CA THR A 1105 -0.27 -26.98 -11.69
C THR A 1105 0.48 -27.97 -12.59
N GLU A 1106 1.70 -28.40 -12.23
CA GLU A 1106 2.46 -29.41 -13.00
C GLU A 1106 2.01 -30.87 -12.71
N VAL A 1107 1.02 -31.01 -11.84
CA VAL A 1107 0.55 -32.23 -11.14
C VAL A 1107 -0.83 -32.60 -11.62
N SER A 1108 -0.96 -32.69 -12.92
CA SER A 1108 -2.27 -32.81 -13.54
C SER A 1108 -2.53 -34.19 -14.12
N SER A 1109 -1.57 -35.11 -13.98
CA SER A 1109 -1.75 -36.50 -14.35
C SER A 1109 -2.57 -37.24 -13.30
N CYS A 1110 -3.76 -37.66 -13.69
CA CYS A 1110 -4.59 -38.57 -12.91
C CYS A 1110 -4.55 -39.94 -13.61
N GLU A 1111 -4.16 -40.98 -12.89
CA GLU A 1111 -4.24 -42.37 -13.37
C GLU A 1111 -5.33 -43.10 -12.59
N VAL A 1112 -6.36 -43.59 -13.29
CA VAL A 1112 -7.40 -44.43 -12.70
C VAL A 1112 -7.13 -45.90 -13.01
N THR A 1113 -7.15 -46.76 -11.99
CA THR A 1113 -6.85 -48.21 -12.14
C THR A 1113 -8.10 -49.10 -12.12
N VAL A 1114 -9.27 -48.53 -11.84
CA VAL A 1114 -10.57 -49.22 -11.85
C VAL A 1114 -11.40 -48.89 -13.09
N ARG A 1115 -12.43 -49.71 -13.36
CA ARG A 1115 -13.31 -49.53 -14.52
C ARG A 1115 -14.79 -49.60 -14.14
N ALA A 1116 -15.63 -48.97 -14.95
CA ALA A 1116 -17.08 -49.08 -14.82
C ALA A 1116 -17.55 -50.54 -14.79
N GLY A 1117 -18.43 -50.86 -13.84
CA GLY A 1117 -18.95 -52.19 -13.58
C GLY A 1117 -18.14 -53.06 -12.60
N GLU A 1118 -16.95 -52.63 -12.21
CA GLU A 1118 -16.10 -53.33 -11.25
C GLU A 1118 -16.60 -53.20 -9.81
N GLU A 1119 -16.45 -54.26 -9.01
CA GLU A 1119 -16.72 -54.22 -7.56
C GLU A 1119 -15.42 -53.86 -6.81
N VAL A 1120 -15.51 -52.87 -5.92
CA VAL A 1120 -14.41 -52.46 -5.04
C VAL A 1120 -14.79 -52.65 -3.58
N VAL A 1121 -13.81 -53.01 -2.76
CA VAL A 1121 -13.94 -53.03 -1.30
C VAL A 1121 -13.38 -51.74 -0.72
N LYS A 1122 -13.90 -51.33 0.43
CA LYS A 1122 -13.41 -50.14 1.15
C LYS A 1122 -11.90 -50.24 1.40
N GLY A 1123 -11.19 -49.16 1.13
CA GLY A 1123 -9.73 -49.04 1.25
C GLY A 1123 -8.92 -49.66 0.11
N ARG A 1124 -9.55 -50.17 -0.96
CA ARG A 1124 -8.84 -50.63 -2.16
C ARG A 1124 -8.20 -49.46 -2.91
N GLU A 1125 -6.94 -49.59 -3.34
CA GLU A 1125 -6.29 -48.62 -4.24
C GLU A 1125 -7.06 -48.53 -5.57
N ILE A 1126 -7.44 -47.33 -5.99
CA ILE A 1126 -8.21 -47.10 -7.22
C ILE A 1126 -7.43 -46.27 -8.26
N GLY A 1127 -6.13 -46.02 -8.02
CA GLY A 1127 -5.23 -45.25 -8.88
C GLY A 1127 -4.35 -44.23 -8.14
N MET A 1128 -3.83 -43.21 -8.83
CA MET A 1128 -2.82 -42.30 -8.28
C MET A 1128 -2.62 -40.99 -9.07
N PHE A 1129 -2.00 -40.01 -8.40
CA PHE A 1129 -1.37 -38.86 -9.04
C PHE A 1129 0.12 -39.15 -9.28
N HIS A 1130 0.63 -38.69 -10.43
CA HIS A 1130 2.07 -38.54 -10.63
C HIS A 1130 2.51 -37.10 -10.29
N PHE A 1131 3.81 -36.84 -10.36
CA PHE A 1131 4.53 -35.69 -9.81
C PHE A 1131 3.74 -34.39 -9.42
N GLY A 1132 3.67 -34.11 -8.09
CA GLY A 1132 3.43 -32.85 -7.34
C GLY A 1132 2.14 -32.75 -6.46
N GLY A 1133 1.73 -31.57 -5.96
CA GLY A 1133 0.54 -31.33 -5.11
C GLY A 1133 -0.85 -31.42 -5.81
N SER A 1134 -1.84 -31.97 -5.11
CA SER A 1134 -3.15 -32.38 -5.68
C SER A 1134 -4.30 -32.23 -4.68
N SER A 1135 -5.57 -32.30 -5.12
CA SER A 1135 -6.75 -32.24 -4.24
C SER A 1135 -7.75 -33.35 -4.56
N HIS A 1136 -8.63 -33.67 -3.61
CA HIS A 1136 -9.77 -34.55 -3.86
C HIS A 1136 -11.05 -34.06 -3.17
N CYS A 1137 -12.19 -34.42 -3.76
CA CYS A 1137 -13.52 -34.16 -3.24
C CYS A 1137 -14.32 -35.46 -3.11
N LEU A 1138 -15.03 -35.62 -2.00
CA LEU A 1138 -16.09 -36.63 -1.83
C LEU A 1138 -17.43 -35.92 -1.94
N VAL A 1139 -18.28 -36.35 -2.88
CA VAL A 1139 -19.58 -35.73 -3.19
C VAL A 1139 -20.69 -36.70 -2.83
N PHE A 1140 -21.55 -36.28 -1.91
CA PHE A 1140 -22.66 -37.05 -1.36
C PHE A 1140 -24.00 -36.48 -1.82
N ARG A 1141 -25.01 -37.35 -1.90
CA ARG A 1141 -26.38 -36.96 -2.30
C ARG A 1141 -27.11 -36.23 -1.18
N PRO A 1142 -28.19 -35.46 -1.49
CA PRO A 1142 -29.06 -34.91 -0.45
C PRO A 1142 -29.64 -36.03 0.43
N GLY A 1143 -29.70 -35.77 1.73
CA GLY A 1143 -30.20 -36.71 2.74
C GLY A 1143 -29.19 -37.76 3.22
N VAL A 1144 -27.93 -37.68 2.80
CA VAL A 1144 -26.84 -38.45 3.43
C VAL A 1144 -26.36 -37.65 4.66
N GLU A 1145 -26.79 -38.08 5.84
CA GLU A 1145 -26.43 -37.42 7.11
C GLU A 1145 -25.03 -37.88 7.56
N LEU A 1146 -24.05 -36.96 7.50
CA LEU A 1146 -22.65 -37.24 7.81
C LEU A 1146 -22.29 -36.75 9.21
N ARG A 1147 -21.81 -37.65 10.07
CA ARG A 1147 -21.12 -37.29 11.32
C ARG A 1147 -19.63 -37.54 11.18
N PHE A 1148 -18.85 -36.46 11.15
CA PHE A 1148 -17.39 -36.58 11.05
C PHE A 1148 -16.81 -37.09 12.35
N VAL A 1149 -15.84 -38.00 12.22
CA VAL A 1149 -15.04 -38.46 13.36
C VAL A 1149 -14.31 -37.27 13.96
N GLU A 1150 -14.23 -37.23 15.29
CA GLU A 1150 -13.59 -36.16 16.04
C GLU A 1150 -12.19 -35.91 15.49
N ASN A 1151 -11.84 -34.64 15.34
CA ASN A 1151 -10.55 -34.23 14.81
C ASN A 1151 -10.25 -34.77 13.39
N ARG A 1152 -11.27 -34.91 12.51
CA ARG A 1152 -11.07 -35.26 11.09
C ARG A 1152 -11.82 -34.35 10.10
N SER A 1153 -12.53 -33.34 10.61
CA SER A 1153 -13.24 -32.28 9.88
C SER A 1153 -12.43 -30.96 9.89
N PRO A 1154 -12.63 -30.03 8.93
CA PRO A 1154 -11.96 -28.72 8.90
C PRO A 1154 -12.16 -27.84 10.14
N ALA A 1155 -13.16 -28.14 10.98
CA ALA A 1155 -13.44 -27.44 12.24
C ALA A 1155 -12.42 -27.79 13.35
N GLY A 1156 -11.12 -27.51 13.10
CA GLY A 1156 -10.13 -27.33 14.17
C GLY A 1156 -8.74 -27.99 14.09
N LEU A 1157 -8.03 -28.15 12.94
CA LEU A 1157 -6.73 -28.88 12.94
C LEU A 1157 -5.63 -28.52 11.91
N GLU A 1158 -4.38 -28.63 12.39
CA GLU A 1158 -3.07 -28.85 11.70
C GLU A 1158 -2.78 -30.36 11.37
N GLY A 1159 -2.67 -30.80 10.11
CA GLY A 1159 -2.11 -32.14 9.74
C GLY A 1159 -2.94 -33.02 8.78
N ASN A 1160 -2.35 -34.10 8.25
CA ASN A 1160 -3.02 -35.03 7.31
C ASN A 1160 -3.92 -36.05 8.03
N ASN A 1161 -5.14 -36.25 7.52
CA ASN A 1161 -5.91 -37.46 7.77
C ASN A 1161 -5.25 -38.63 7.05
N ARG A 1162 -5.07 -39.75 7.75
CA ARG A 1162 -4.46 -40.95 7.16
C ARG A 1162 -5.37 -41.59 6.12
N VAL A 1163 -4.80 -42.14 5.07
CA VAL A 1163 -5.56 -42.96 4.12
C VAL A 1163 -6.12 -44.19 4.85
N ASN A 1164 -7.35 -44.60 4.49
CA ASN A 1164 -8.09 -45.71 5.12
C ASN A 1164 -8.53 -45.48 6.59
N SER A 1165 -8.31 -44.30 7.16
CA SER A 1165 -8.83 -43.97 8.49
C SER A 1165 -10.31 -43.53 8.42
N ALA A 1166 -11.13 -43.86 9.41
CA ALA A 1166 -12.55 -43.51 9.50
C ALA A 1166 -12.76 -41.99 9.41
N LEU A 1167 -13.35 -41.49 8.33
CA LEU A 1167 -13.55 -40.05 8.12
C LEU A 1167 -14.88 -39.58 8.71
N ALA A 1168 -15.95 -40.31 8.39
CA ALA A 1168 -17.31 -39.97 8.80
C ALA A 1168 -18.17 -41.24 8.91
N VAL A 1169 -19.26 -41.13 9.67
CA VAL A 1169 -20.28 -42.17 9.82
C VAL A 1169 -21.61 -41.66 9.29
N VAL A 1170 -22.35 -42.53 8.59
CA VAL A 1170 -23.67 -42.21 8.03
C VAL A 1170 -24.80 -42.75 8.90
N GLU A 1171 -25.75 -41.89 9.25
CA GLU A 1171 -26.95 -42.23 10.05
C GLU A 1171 -28.17 -42.61 9.21
#